data_AF-A0AAU5CDY2-F1
#
_entry.id   AF-A0AAU5CDY2-F1
#
_cell.length_a   1.000
_cell.length_b   1.000
_cell.length_c   1.000
_cell.angle_alpha   90.00
_cell.angle_beta   90.00
_cell.angle_gamma   90.00
#
_symmetry.space_group_name_H-M   'P 1'
#
loop_
_entity.id
_entity.type
_entity.pdbx_description
1 polymer ?
#
loop_
_entity_poly.entity_id
_entity_poly.type
_entity_poly.pdbx_seq_one_letter_code
_entity_poly.pdbx_strand_id
1 'polypeptide(L)'
;MTRFEQLYYTSCEHGLTGYSGFQFNAVSAGVTKETRQAVEALAGYEPPRSLVESDTPESLERCPVNLCYKPYDRAGRRATAVCVRYVGRDSARRFGNYFAHALHSEDFTVAGDGVLPIELWNSSAWAGEVSPSTEIPMLGTPPPGPIDARAVSAFLRAHPHADRLPGLLAAVFGALTEHGSVVVVDRSTDQIAHWFAAVSYLLPPPLARGLSFATYVFRPARSRLHLIGTVPEAQLAFGPDDEAAYTVFDFARGVFPEVPIGALVRLLTRIGVGSVRPVWSWTADYARGGEESADDWHAPVAAAAASGSITLAPADAHAVIDWLAGAEHLGPRRAAVAADIHREHRDLDDGRLAALSAAAQAGGDIAVHQEIEGKLHASRMRAYATGAKGAVAPVPIVDPVSRERATVLWERMLGAEARTPRERTRLLLWAFGAGLPVSPEVMAGETLTLARALLGSPADAPRLRSEVAELLRSLPVMRASLATAVEEVLERRAGQEQLFSQFPADLLMEDDLEGRPLLQEYRLRARAERTPSETVPIMFRILRIRGCASPDEELLRGLWRQPSRRWTHTEAIRIAEELPPSGPMGEVVGEWFDRALRQPVEDEDALESCLHLCRRFIHPGRFAWLPQGAGEYVRTTLELDDVLQDAREAAELAGAFAIHETGPWAAPRALKRFRLVPAMLRLPADIGRLRDRLPELNDRERERYLSILHRRVTRAERIDEVTLSHVAAVVTLRRGSGLSQSQEESVAAIRARPVGHWPVADLERLQRAVRP
;
A
#
# COMPACT_ATOMS: atom_id res chain seq x y z
N MET A 1 -54.89 15.95 36.75
CA MET A 1 -54.69 16.94 35.67
C MET A 1 -53.75 17.99 36.21
N THR A 2 -52.53 18.04 35.70
CA THR A 2 -51.54 19.07 36.08
C THR A 2 -52.05 20.42 35.56
N ARG A 3 -52.05 21.46 36.41
CA ARG A 3 -52.53 22.81 36.10
C ARG A 3 -51.45 23.81 36.46
N PHE A 4 -51.53 25.02 35.92
CA PHE A 4 -50.61 26.09 36.27
C PHE A 4 -51.10 26.87 37.49
N GLU A 5 -50.17 27.07 38.42
CA GLU A 5 -50.31 28.09 39.45
C GLU A 5 -50.12 29.47 38.83
N GLN A 6 -51.00 30.41 39.18
CA GLN A 6 -50.97 31.79 38.68
C GLN A 6 -50.57 32.75 39.79
N LEU A 7 -49.73 33.75 39.45
CA LEU A 7 -49.37 34.83 40.34
C LEU A 7 -49.36 36.17 39.59
N TYR A 8 -50.02 37.19 40.14
CA TYR A 8 -49.99 38.56 39.65
C TYR A 8 -49.15 39.42 40.60
N TYR A 9 -48.06 40.01 40.10
CA TYR A 9 -47.15 40.87 40.87
C TYR A 9 -47.06 42.25 40.23
N THR A 10 -47.33 43.29 41.02
CA THR A 10 -47.32 44.69 40.56
C THR A 10 -47.36 45.65 41.74
N SER A 11 -47.11 46.93 41.52
CA SER A 11 -47.40 47.95 42.52
C SER A 11 -48.91 48.25 42.56
N CYS A 12 -49.57 47.90 43.67
CA CYS A 12 -51.01 48.06 43.86
C CYS A 12 -51.35 48.61 45.26
N GLU A 13 -52.55 49.16 45.43
CA GLU A 13 -53.06 49.61 46.73
C GLU A 13 -53.43 48.45 47.64
N HIS A 14 -54.05 47.42 47.06
CA HIS A 14 -54.57 46.26 47.75
C HIS A 14 -53.99 44.98 47.12
N GLY A 15 -53.32 44.19 47.93
CA GLY A 15 -52.72 42.90 47.55
C GLY A 15 -52.53 42.02 48.79
N LEU A 16 -51.74 40.95 48.65
CA LEU A 16 -51.60 39.92 49.69
C LEU A 16 -51.04 40.43 51.04
N THR A 17 -50.28 41.53 51.05
CA THR A 17 -49.68 42.07 52.29
C THR A 17 -50.56 43.12 52.98
N GLY A 18 -51.57 43.65 52.28
CA GLY A 18 -52.45 44.71 52.80
C GLY A 18 -51.85 46.13 52.81
N TYR A 19 -50.62 46.34 52.35
CA TYR A 19 -49.96 47.65 52.27
C TYR A 19 -49.78 48.10 50.81
N SER A 20 -49.73 49.41 50.55
CA SER A 20 -49.47 49.93 49.19
C SER A 20 -48.02 49.69 48.75
N GLY A 21 -47.81 49.28 47.50
CA GLY A 21 -46.48 49.11 46.89
C GLY A 21 -46.38 47.83 46.07
N PHE A 22 -45.15 47.47 45.67
CA PHE A 22 -44.87 46.22 44.96
C PHE A 22 -45.15 45.02 45.86
N GLN A 23 -46.09 44.19 45.43
CA GLN A 23 -46.47 42.96 46.11
C GLN A 23 -47.19 42.04 45.12
N PHE A 24 -47.49 40.82 45.57
CA PHE A 24 -48.46 39.98 44.88
C PHE A 24 -49.85 40.60 45.05
N ASN A 25 -50.45 41.01 43.93
CA ASN A 25 -51.84 41.47 43.88
C ASN A 25 -52.80 40.28 44.04
N ALA A 26 -52.52 39.15 43.38
CA ALA A 26 -53.31 37.93 43.48
C ALA A 26 -52.49 36.67 43.24
N VAL A 27 -52.91 35.54 43.83
CA VAL A 27 -52.30 34.22 43.61
C VAL A 27 -53.37 33.13 43.54
N SER A 28 -53.06 32.02 42.86
CA SER A 28 -53.91 30.82 42.93
C SER A 28 -53.66 30.00 44.19
N ALA A 29 -54.65 29.17 44.56
CA ALA A 29 -54.50 28.22 45.66
C ALA A 29 -53.30 27.28 45.41
N GLY A 30 -52.56 26.96 46.47
CA GLY A 30 -51.40 26.05 46.43
C GLY A 30 -50.04 26.72 46.28
N VAL A 31 -49.99 27.99 45.87
CA VAL A 31 -48.74 28.73 45.65
C VAL A 31 -47.88 28.80 46.92
N THR A 32 -46.67 28.25 46.84
CA THR A 32 -45.70 28.23 47.95
C THR A 32 -45.00 29.59 48.15
N LYS A 33 -44.32 29.75 49.29
CA LYS A 33 -43.49 30.95 49.54
C LYS A 33 -42.26 30.97 48.62
N GLU A 34 -41.71 29.80 48.35
CA GLU A 34 -40.56 29.58 47.48
C GLU A 34 -40.90 29.97 46.04
N THR A 35 -42.07 29.55 45.54
CA THR A 35 -42.56 29.95 44.21
C THR A 35 -42.74 31.47 44.12
N ARG A 36 -43.30 32.11 45.17
CA ARG A 36 -43.42 33.58 45.23
C ARG A 36 -42.06 34.29 45.17
N GLN A 37 -41.09 33.85 45.96
CA GLN A 37 -39.74 34.43 45.94
C GLN A 37 -39.07 34.25 44.57
N ALA A 38 -39.26 33.09 43.94
CA ALA A 38 -38.71 32.83 42.62
C ALA A 38 -39.35 33.72 41.53
N VAL A 39 -40.68 33.92 41.57
CA VAL A 39 -41.38 34.83 40.67
C VAL A 39 -40.96 36.27 40.88
N GLU A 40 -40.84 36.73 42.13
CA GLU A 40 -40.40 38.08 42.46
C GLU A 40 -39.00 38.39 41.91
N ALA A 41 -38.07 37.43 42.00
CA ALA A 41 -36.73 37.56 41.44
C ALA A 41 -36.71 37.67 39.90
N LEU A 42 -37.74 37.16 39.22
CA LEU A 42 -37.89 37.20 37.75
C LEU A 42 -38.73 38.39 37.25
N ALA A 43 -39.59 38.96 38.11
CA ALA A 43 -40.54 39.99 37.73
C ALA A 43 -39.93 41.38 37.51
N GLY A 44 -38.66 41.59 37.90
CA GLY A 44 -37.99 42.88 37.79
C GLY A 44 -37.97 43.41 36.35
N TYR A 45 -38.34 44.68 36.16
CA TYR A 45 -38.42 45.31 34.85
C TYR A 45 -37.93 46.76 34.90
N GLU A 46 -37.14 47.15 33.88
CA GLU A 46 -36.69 48.52 33.67
C GLU A 46 -37.00 48.92 32.22
N PRO A 47 -37.87 49.90 31.96
CA PRO A 47 -38.16 50.34 30.60
C PRO A 47 -36.91 51.00 29.96
N PRO A 48 -36.82 51.02 28.61
CA PRO A 48 -35.79 51.80 27.92
C PRO A 48 -35.83 53.26 28.38
N ARG A 49 -34.68 53.95 28.40
CA ARG A 49 -34.57 55.34 28.90
C ARG A 49 -35.56 56.30 28.23
N SER A 50 -35.86 56.08 26.95
CA SER A 50 -36.81 56.87 26.16
C SER A 50 -38.28 56.65 26.52
N LEU A 51 -38.61 55.60 27.30
CA LEU A 51 -39.96 55.16 27.64
C LEU A 51 -40.21 55.12 29.16
N VAL A 52 -39.29 55.64 29.98
CA VAL A 52 -39.43 55.66 31.46
C VAL A 52 -40.67 56.43 31.89
N GLU A 53 -41.02 57.51 31.19
CA GLU A 53 -42.17 58.37 31.51
C GLU A 53 -43.41 58.04 30.65
N SER A 54 -43.49 56.84 30.05
CA SER A 54 -44.66 56.40 29.28
C SER A 54 -45.88 56.16 30.17
N ASP A 55 -47.00 56.83 29.89
CA ASP A 55 -48.31 56.61 30.55
C ASP A 55 -49.54 56.63 29.62
N THR A 56 -49.35 56.93 28.33
CA THR A 56 -50.41 56.82 27.30
C THR A 56 -50.46 55.41 26.72
N PRO A 57 -51.64 54.90 26.30
CA PRO A 57 -51.75 53.57 25.68
C PRO A 57 -50.73 53.33 24.56
N GLU A 58 -50.57 54.30 23.65
CA GLU A 58 -49.65 54.22 22.52
C GLU A 58 -48.19 54.18 22.96
N SER A 59 -47.83 54.89 24.05
CA SER A 59 -46.48 54.85 24.61
C SER A 59 -46.18 53.57 25.39
N LEU A 60 -47.20 52.98 26.03
CA LEU A 60 -47.09 51.72 26.78
C LEU A 60 -46.99 50.52 25.83
N GLU A 61 -47.70 50.54 24.70
CA GLU A 61 -47.59 49.52 23.64
C GLU A 61 -46.18 49.43 23.04
N ARG A 62 -45.43 50.55 23.03
CA ARG A 62 -44.04 50.60 22.57
C ARG A 62 -43.04 50.04 23.58
N CYS A 63 -43.44 49.84 24.83
CA CYS A 63 -42.55 49.28 25.85
C CYS A 63 -42.26 47.80 25.56
N PRO A 64 -40.99 47.38 25.60
CA PRO A 64 -40.59 45.99 25.45
C PRO A 64 -41.38 45.06 26.37
N VAL A 65 -41.91 43.95 25.85
CA VAL A 65 -42.52 42.90 26.68
C VAL A 65 -41.42 41.92 27.09
N ASN A 66 -41.31 41.63 28.38
CA ASN A 66 -40.38 40.62 28.87
C ASN A 66 -41.14 39.32 29.15
N LEU A 67 -41.03 38.34 28.26
CA LEU A 67 -41.33 36.96 28.56
C LEU A 67 -40.06 36.30 29.08
N CYS A 68 -40.07 35.94 30.36
CA CYS A 68 -39.02 35.23 31.04
C CYS A 68 -39.44 33.78 31.29
N TYR A 69 -38.55 32.83 31.05
CA TYR A 69 -38.73 31.43 31.39
C TYR A 69 -37.51 30.91 32.15
N LYS A 70 -37.77 30.24 33.27
CA LYS A 70 -36.74 29.63 34.09
C LYS A 70 -37.14 28.21 34.48
N PRO A 71 -36.43 27.18 33.96
CA PRO A 71 -36.51 25.84 34.49
C PRO A 71 -35.71 25.72 35.81
N TYR A 72 -36.16 24.85 36.71
CA TYR A 72 -35.50 24.55 37.99
C TYR A 72 -34.87 23.16 38.04
N ASP A 73 -35.13 22.35 37.01
CA ASP A 73 -34.46 21.07 36.79
C ASP A 73 -33.98 20.98 35.35
N ARG A 74 -33.02 20.08 35.11
CA ARG A 74 -32.40 19.90 33.79
C ARG A 74 -33.38 19.39 32.73
N ALA A 75 -34.42 18.67 33.13
CA ALA A 75 -35.44 18.16 32.22
C ALA A 75 -36.49 19.23 31.84
N GLY A 76 -36.45 20.40 32.48
CA GLY A 76 -37.40 21.49 32.33
C GLY A 76 -38.82 21.12 32.78
N ARG A 77 -38.97 20.15 33.70
CA ARG A 77 -40.30 19.75 34.21
C ARG A 77 -40.83 20.80 35.16
N ARG A 78 -40.09 21.11 36.23
CA ARG A 78 -40.44 22.19 37.13
C ARG A 78 -39.94 23.51 36.57
N ALA A 79 -40.85 24.43 36.26
CA ALA A 79 -40.47 25.70 35.65
C ALA A 79 -41.46 26.83 35.94
N THR A 80 -40.99 28.06 35.75
CA THR A 80 -41.80 29.28 35.83
C THR A 80 -41.65 30.08 34.55
N ALA A 81 -42.77 30.48 33.95
CA ALA A 81 -42.83 31.50 32.91
C ALA A 81 -43.44 32.79 33.49
N VAL A 82 -42.86 33.95 33.22
CA VAL A 82 -43.32 35.25 33.69
C VAL A 82 -43.40 36.20 32.51
N CYS A 83 -44.56 36.81 32.30
CA CYS A 83 -44.76 37.87 31.32
C CYS A 83 -44.85 39.20 32.06
N VAL A 84 -43.89 40.09 31.83
CA VAL A 84 -43.80 41.40 32.47
C VAL A 84 -44.01 42.50 31.43
N ARG A 85 -44.90 43.43 31.76
CA ARG A 85 -45.24 44.60 30.94
C ARG A 85 -45.10 45.87 31.76
N TYR A 86 -44.57 46.92 31.15
CA TYR A 86 -44.61 48.25 31.74
C TYR A 86 -46.06 48.77 31.73
N VAL A 87 -46.55 49.28 32.86
CA VAL A 87 -47.91 49.82 32.99
C VAL A 87 -47.91 51.31 33.38
N GLY A 88 -46.73 51.95 33.36
CA GLY A 88 -46.59 53.38 33.60
C GLY A 88 -46.55 53.72 35.08
N ARG A 89 -47.60 54.37 35.58
CA ARG A 89 -47.63 54.88 36.95
C ARG A 89 -48.13 53.85 37.95
N ASP A 90 -47.59 53.89 39.16
CA ASP A 90 -48.14 53.16 40.30
C ASP A 90 -49.38 53.87 40.89
N SER A 91 -50.01 53.25 41.89
CA SER A 91 -51.13 53.86 42.62
C SER A 91 -50.77 55.19 43.30
N ALA A 92 -49.48 55.42 43.61
CA ALA A 92 -48.95 56.68 44.12
C ALA A 92 -48.56 57.68 43.02
N ARG A 93 -48.95 57.43 41.76
CA ARG A 93 -48.70 58.26 40.56
C ARG A 93 -47.21 58.39 40.16
N ARG A 94 -46.33 57.54 40.68
CA ARG A 94 -44.90 57.49 40.33
C ARG A 94 -44.69 56.60 39.11
N PHE A 95 -43.87 57.04 38.17
CA PHE A 95 -43.43 56.21 37.05
C PHE A 95 -42.56 55.04 37.53
N GLY A 96 -42.56 53.95 36.78
CA GLY A 96 -41.79 52.74 37.10
C GLY A 96 -42.64 51.52 37.42
N ASN A 97 -43.97 51.58 37.30
CA ASN A 97 -44.82 50.43 37.58
C ASN A 97 -44.82 49.42 36.42
N TYR A 98 -44.79 48.16 36.78
CA TYR A 98 -44.90 47.04 35.84
C TYR A 98 -45.87 46.01 36.40
N PHE A 99 -46.49 45.26 35.49
CA PHE A 99 -47.36 44.14 35.80
C PHE A 99 -46.71 42.85 35.33
N ALA A 100 -46.54 41.92 36.25
CA ALA A 100 -45.99 40.59 35.99
C ALA A 100 -47.07 39.52 36.24
N HIS A 101 -47.41 38.77 35.20
CA HIS A 101 -48.19 37.54 35.33
C HIS A 101 -47.24 36.35 35.23
N ALA A 102 -47.21 35.51 36.26
CA ALA A 102 -46.42 34.28 36.27
C ALA A 102 -47.30 33.02 36.22
N LEU A 103 -46.84 32.04 35.46
CA LEU A 103 -47.33 30.67 35.40
C LEU A 103 -46.25 29.73 35.93
N HIS A 104 -46.57 28.98 36.99
CA HIS A 104 -45.68 27.97 37.56
C HIS A 104 -46.30 26.58 37.48
N SER A 105 -45.47 25.57 37.22
CA SER A 105 -45.88 24.17 37.26
C SER A 105 -44.71 23.28 37.70
N GLU A 106 -45.03 22.23 38.45
CA GLU A 106 -44.11 21.13 38.80
C GLU A 106 -43.85 20.21 37.59
N ASP A 107 -44.74 20.23 36.59
CA ASP A 107 -44.54 19.64 35.28
C ASP A 107 -45.13 20.54 34.19
N PHE A 108 -44.33 21.50 33.73
CA PHE A 108 -44.68 22.53 32.75
C PHE A 108 -45.04 21.92 31.40
N THR A 109 -44.36 20.84 31.00
CA THR A 109 -44.60 20.19 29.69
C THR A 109 -45.94 19.49 29.67
N VAL A 110 -46.28 18.74 30.74
CA VAL A 110 -47.58 18.06 30.84
C VAL A 110 -48.72 19.06 31.03
N ALA A 111 -48.55 20.08 31.86
CA ALA A 111 -49.58 21.11 32.05
C ALA A 111 -49.84 21.93 30.78
N GLY A 112 -48.79 22.17 29.99
CA GLY A 112 -48.81 22.91 28.73
C GLY A 112 -49.12 22.08 27.47
N ASP A 113 -49.43 20.78 27.58
CA ASP A 113 -49.63 19.88 26.44
C ASP A 113 -48.50 19.93 25.40
N GLY A 114 -47.26 20.00 25.88
CA GLY A 114 -46.05 20.04 25.05
C GLY A 114 -45.72 21.40 24.42
N VAL A 115 -46.48 22.46 24.69
CA VAL A 115 -46.17 23.83 24.26
C VAL A 115 -44.80 24.28 24.81
N LEU A 116 -43.96 24.84 23.94
CA LEU A 116 -42.69 25.40 24.35
C LEU A 116 -42.91 26.75 25.04
N PRO A 117 -42.12 27.11 26.07
CA PRO A 117 -42.36 28.35 26.82
C PRO A 117 -42.34 29.61 25.96
N ILE A 118 -41.51 29.65 24.92
CA ILE A 118 -41.43 30.78 23.98
C ILE A 118 -42.68 30.93 23.11
N GLU A 119 -43.42 29.84 22.86
CA GLU A 119 -44.69 29.88 22.14
C GLU A 119 -45.79 30.57 22.97
N LEU A 120 -45.58 30.78 24.26
CA LEU A 120 -46.47 31.61 25.07
C LEU A 120 -46.28 33.10 24.81
N TRP A 121 -45.29 33.53 24.02
CA TRP A 121 -45.12 34.94 23.62
C TRP A 121 -46.42 35.51 23.09
N ASN A 122 -46.92 36.61 23.68
CA ASN A 122 -48.20 37.23 23.32
C ASN A 122 -49.42 36.26 23.33
N SER A 123 -49.38 35.18 24.12
CA SER A 123 -50.56 34.36 24.41
C SER A 123 -51.67 35.18 25.07
N SER A 124 -52.93 34.87 24.76
CA SER A 124 -54.10 35.45 25.40
C SER A 124 -54.29 35.00 26.86
N ALA A 125 -53.48 34.06 27.35
CA ALA A 125 -53.47 33.70 28.78
C ALA A 125 -52.83 34.78 29.66
N TRP A 126 -52.03 35.69 29.09
CA TRP A 126 -51.36 36.72 29.88
C TRP A 126 -52.32 37.85 30.27
N ALA A 127 -52.60 37.99 31.58
CA ALA A 127 -53.23 39.18 32.13
C ALA A 127 -52.31 40.41 32.02
N GLY A 128 -52.91 41.59 31.91
CA GLY A 128 -52.23 42.89 31.91
C GLY A 128 -52.75 43.87 32.97
N GLU A 129 -53.69 43.43 33.81
CA GLU A 129 -54.41 44.28 34.76
C GLU A 129 -54.47 43.62 36.14
N VAL A 130 -54.58 44.45 37.17
CA VAL A 130 -54.77 44.00 38.56
C VAL A 130 -56.08 43.23 38.72
N SER A 131 -56.04 42.17 39.51
CA SER A 131 -57.22 41.46 39.96
C SER A 131 -57.94 42.24 41.06
N PRO A 132 -59.29 42.26 41.08
CA PRO A 132 -60.06 42.82 42.18
C PRO A 132 -60.03 41.93 43.45
N SER A 133 -59.53 40.70 43.34
CA SER A 133 -59.42 39.70 44.42
C SER A 133 -57.96 39.25 44.59
N THR A 134 -57.56 38.95 45.83
CA THR A 134 -56.25 38.35 46.13
C THR A 134 -56.16 36.87 45.76
N GLU A 135 -57.29 36.24 45.46
CA GLU A 135 -57.38 34.84 45.02
C GLU A 135 -57.84 34.76 43.55
N ILE A 136 -57.10 34.02 42.74
CA ILE A 136 -57.40 33.73 41.33
C ILE A 136 -57.43 32.20 41.07
N PRO A 137 -58.16 31.70 40.07
CA PRO A 137 -58.20 30.27 39.79
C PRO A 137 -56.84 29.76 39.29
N MET A 138 -56.56 28.46 39.42
CA MET A 138 -55.48 27.83 38.66
C MET A 138 -55.83 27.82 37.17
N LEU A 139 -54.82 27.96 36.31
CA LEU A 139 -55.00 27.93 34.85
C LEU A 139 -54.89 26.49 34.33
N GLY A 140 -55.77 26.15 33.38
CA GLY A 140 -55.60 24.95 32.57
C GLY A 140 -54.45 25.10 31.57
N THR A 141 -54.47 24.35 30.48
CA THR A 141 -53.48 24.50 29.41
C THR A 141 -53.62 25.88 28.75
N PRO A 142 -52.60 26.75 28.80
CA PRO A 142 -52.66 28.05 28.15
C PRO A 142 -52.65 27.87 26.63
N PRO A 143 -53.44 28.65 25.86
CA PRO A 143 -53.32 28.66 24.40
C PRO A 143 -51.93 29.22 23.99
N PRO A 144 -51.30 28.69 22.94
CA PRO A 144 -50.10 29.31 22.38
C PRO A 144 -50.42 30.69 21.81
N GLY A 145 -49.41 31.56 21.76
CA GLY A 145 -49.46 32.85 21.08
C GLY A 145 -49.26 32.74 19.57
N PRO A 146 -48.97 33.85 18.88
CA PRO A 146 -48.85 33.88 17.41
C PRO A 146 -47.56 33.28 16.86
N ILE A 147 -46.58 32.94 17.71
CA ILE A 147 -45.32 32.35 17.26
C ILE A 147 -45.55 30.85 17.03
N ASP A 148 -45.39 30.45 15.77
CA ASP A 148 -45.32 29.05 15.34
C ASP A 148 -44.14 28.83 14.37
N ALA A 149 -43.90 27.58 13.99
CA ALA A 149 -42.83 27.23 13.05
C ALA A 149 -42.96 27.94 11.68
N ARG A 150 -44.18 28.26 11.24
CA ARG A 150 -44.45 28.95 9.96
C ARG A 150 -44.09 30.43 10.07
N ALA A 151 -44.49 31.10 11.15
CA ALA A 151 -44.18 32.48 11.45
C ALA A 151 -42.66 32.67 11.57
N VAL A 152 -41.98 31.81 12.33
CA VAL A 152 -40.51 31.83 12.45
C VAL A 152 -39.83 31.60 11.11
N SER A 153 -40.30 30.64 10.31
CA SER A 153 -39.74 30.42 8.97
C SER A 153 -39.95 31.63 8.03
N ALA A 154 -41.06 32.35 8.17
CA ALA A 154 -41.30 33.59 7.41
C ALA A 154 -40.40 34.73 7.87
N PHE A 155 -40.22 34.89 9.18
CA PHE A 155 -39.28 35.83 9.78
C PHE A 155 -37.85 35.58 9.28
N LEU A 156 -37.35 34.34 9.39
CA LEU A 156 -36.00 33.99 8.93
C LEU A 156 -35.79 34.24 7.44
N ARG A 157 -36.80 34.03 6.58
CA ARG A 157 -36.68 34.35 5.15
C ARG A 157 -36.60 35.85 4.86
N ALA A 158 -37.26 36.67 5.67
CA ALA A 158 -37.33 38.11 5.48
C ALA A 158 -36.18 38.87 6.16
N HIS A 159 -35.56 38.28 7.18
CA HIS A 159 -34.57 38.95 8.01
C HIS A 159 -33.20 39.05 7.31
N PRO A 160 -32.55 40.22 7.25
CA PRO A 160 -31.30 40.43 6.50
C PRO A 160 -30.09 39.64 7.04
N HIS A 161 -30.17 39.15 8.27
CA HIS A 161 -29.10 38.44 8.98
C HIS A 161 -29.48 37.00 9.33
N ALA A 162 -30.37 36.38 8.55
CA ALA A 162 -30.80 34.99 8.73
C ALA A 162 -29.63 33.99 8.70
N ASP A 163 -28.57 34.30 7.96
CA ASP A 163 -27.32 33.55 7.87
C ASP A 163 -26.57 33.42 9.21
N ARG A 164 -26.95 34.22 10.22
CA ARG A 164 -26.37 34.17 11.58
C ARG A 164 -27.03 33.18 12.52
N LEU A 165 -28.17 32.59 12.14
CA LEU A 165 -28.84 31.55 12.93
C LEU A 165 -27.93 30.39 13.35
N PRO A 166 -27.04 29.84 12.49
CA PRO A 166 -26.13 28.78 12.89
C PRO A 166 -25.18 29.21 14.02
N GLY A 167 -24.64 30.43 13.95
CA GLY A 167 -23.76 30.96 15.01
C GLY A 167 -24.51 31.15 16.32
N LEU A 168 -25.73 31.68 16.26
CA LEU A 168 -26.59 31.84 17.43
C LEU A 168 -26.92 30.49 18.08
N LEU A 169 -27.32 29.50 17.27
CA LEU A 169 -27.62 28.16 17.76
C LEU A 169 -26.39 27.48 18.38
N ALA A 170 -25.22 27.61 17.76
CA ALA A 170 -23.96 27.08 18.30
C ALA A 170 -23.60 27.72 19.65
N ALA A 171 -23.75 29.04 19.78
CA ALA A 171 -23.53 29.74 21.05
C ALA A 171 -24.50 29.28 22.14
N VAL A 172 -25.76 28.99 21.79
CA VAL A 172 -26.75 28.47 22.75
C VAL A 172 -26.43 27.05 23.20
N PHE A 173 -25.97 26.17 22.30
CA PHE A 173 -25.46 24.87 22.71
C PHE A 173 -24.31 25.03 23.70
N GLY A 174 -23.36 25.94 23.43
CA GLY A 174 -22.29 26.28 24.37
C GLY A 174 -22.82 26.75 25.73
N ALA A 175 -23.79 27.67 25.75
CA ALA A 175 -24.39 28.18 26.98
C ALA A 175 -25.20 27.14 27.78
N LEU A 176 -25.67 26.06 27.14
CA LEU A 176 -26.38 24.96 27.80
C LEU A 176 -25.42 23.93 28.43
N THR A 177 -24.20 23.81 27.90
CA THR A 177 -23.18 22.87 28.39
C THR A 177 -22.13 23.51 29.28
N GLU A 178 -21.78 24.76 29.01
CA GLU A 178 -20.77 25.55 29.72
C GLU A 178 -21.45 26.66 30.53
N HIS A 179 -20.69 27.34 31.40
CA HIS A 179 -21.19 28.51 32.11
C HIS A 179 -21.14 29.74 31.20
N GLY A 180 -22.28 30.21 30.72
CA GLY A 180 -22.36 31.41 29.89
C GLY A 180 -23.78 31.84 29.53
N SER A 181 -23.88 33.01 28.89
CA SER A 181 -25.12 33.61 28.44
C SER A 181 -24.97 34.17 27.02
N VAL A 182 -26.00 34.03 26.20
CA VAL A 182 -26.05 34.62 24.86
C VAL A 182 -27.01 35.80 24.87
N VAL A 183 -26.52 36.97 24.48
CA VAL A 183 -27.27 38.21 24.43
C VAL A 183 -27.67 38.51 23.00
N VAL A 184 -28.97 38.69 22.75
CA VAL A 184 -29.53 39.04 21.44
C VAL A 184 -30.06 40.46 21.50
N VAL A 185 -29.48 41.34 20.70
CA VAL A 185 -29.93 42.73 20.54
C VAL A 185 -30.67 42.85 19.21
N ASP A 186 -31.93 43.26 19.26
CA ASP A 186 -32.73 43.54 18.06
C ASP A 186 -33.63 44.76 18.27
N ARG A 187 -34.24 45.28 17.20
CA ARG A 187 -35.05 46.50 17.21
C ARG A 187 -36.33 46.36 18.02
N SER A 188 -36.83 45.14 18.24
CA SER A 188 -38.01 44.88 19.05
C SER A 188 -37.94 43.52 19.72
N THR A 189 -38.67 43.38 20.84
CA THR A 189 -38.81 42.10 21.54
C THR A 189 -39.56 41.06 20.74
N ASP A 190 -40.36 41.49 19.76
CA ASP A 190 -41.02 40.57 18.84
C ASP A 190 -40.02 39.83 17.95
N GLN A 191 -39.04 40.54 17.38
CA GLN A 191 -37.97 39.91 16.59
C GLN A 191 -37.09 39.00 17.45
N ILE A 192 -36.78 39.43 18.67
CA ILE A 192 -36.06 38.61 19.66
C ILE A 192 -36.84 37.32 19.97
N ALA A 193 -38.16 37.41 20.17
CA ALA A 193 -38.98 36.24 20.42
C ALA A 193 -38.97 35.26 19.24
N HIS A 194 -38.95 35.76 17.99
CA HIS A 194 -38.79 34.91 16.80
C HIS A 194 -37.42 34.24 16.73
N TRP A 195 -36.33 34.94 17.10
CA TRP A 195 -35.00 34.33 17.23
C TRP A 195 -34.96 33.24 18.29
N PHE A 196 -35.56 33.50 19.46
CA PHE A 196 -35.61 32.53 20.56
C PHE A 196 -36.44 31.31 20.16
N ALA A 197 -37.55 31.52 19.46
CA ALA A 197 -38.36 30.43 18.94
C ALA A 197 -37.61 29.60 17.88
N ALA A 198 -36.86 30.25 16.97
CA ALA A 198 -36.01 29.54 16.01
C ALA A 198 -35.01 28.62 16.72
N VAL A 199 -34.36 29.11 17.78
CA VAL A 199 -33.45 28.32 18.60
C VAL A 199 -34.20 27.19 19.31
N SER A 200 -35.31 27.47 20.00
CA SER A 200 -36.07 26.47 20.74
C SER A 200 -36.61 25.34 19.85
N TYR A 201 -37.01 25.64 18.61
CA TYR A 201 -37.45 24.62 17.65
C TYR A 201 -36.30 23.76 17.13
N LEU A 202 -35.12 24.36 16.94
CA LEU A 202 -33.94 23.66 16.45
C LEU A 202 -33.17 22.94 17.55
N LEU A 203 -33.44 23.17 18.83
CA LEU A 203 -32.82 22.40 19.91
C LEU A 203 -33.50 21.03 20.07
N PRO A 204 -32.74 19.98 20.46
CA PRO A 204 -33.32 18.73 20.92
C PRO A 204 -34.37 18.99 22.00
N PRO A 205 -35.54 18.31 22.00
CA PRO A 205 -36.63 18.63 22.91
C PRO A 205 -36.25 18.67 24.41
N PRO A 206 -35.38 17.79 24.95
CA PRO A 206 -34.91 17.91 26.33
C PRO A 206 -34.15 19.20 26.60
N LEU A 207 -33.29 19.63 25.66
CA LEU A 207 -32.50 20.85 25.79
C LEU A 207 -33.36 22.12 25.60
N ALA A 208 -34.33 22.08 24.69
CA ALA A 208 -35.29 23.17 24.49
C ALA A 208 -36.10 23.46 25.77
N ARG A 209 -36.44 22.44 26.55
CA ARG A 209 -37.11 22.59 27.86
C ARG A 209 -36.17 23.09 28.96
N GLY A 210 -34.89 22.71 28.91
CA GLY A 210 -33.87 23.21 29.85
C GLY A 210 -33.39 24.64 29.55
N LEU A 211 -33.80 25.22 28.42
CA LEU A 211 -33.35 26.55 27.98
C LEU A 211 -34.02 27.67 28.78
N SER A 212 -33.29 28.30 29.68
CA SER A 212 -33.73 29.52 30.36
C SER A 212 -33.57 30.76 29.47
N PHE A 213 -34.56 31.65 29.47
CA PHE A 213 -34.50 32.87 28.64
C PHE A 213 -35.29 34.04 29.20
N ALA A 214 -34.97 35.26 28.75
CA ALA A 214 -35.78 36.46 28.94
C ALA A 214 -35.77 37.28 27.65
N THR A 215 -36.92 37.59 27.04
CA THR A 215 -36.98 38.35 25.78
C THR A 215 -36.59 39.82 25.94
N TYR A 216 -36.55 40.32 27.17
CA TYR A 216 -36.09 41.68 27.45
C TYR A 216 -35.44 41.82 28.83
N VAL A 217 -34.18 42.26 28.85
CA VAL A 217 -33.47 42.70 30.05
C VAL A 217 -32.68 43.97 29.71
N PHE A 218 -32.95 45.06 30.43
CA PHE A 218 -32.29 46.34 30.17
C PHE A 218 -30.79 46.37 30.54
N ARG A 219 -30.39 45.55 31.53
CA ARG A 219 -28.99 45.36 31.94
C ARG A 219 -28.61 43.87 31.90
N PRO A 220 -28.26 43.33 30.72
CA PRO A 220 -27.98 41.89 30.55
C PRO A 220 -26.93 41.33 31.51
N ALA A 221 -25.92 42.12 31.90
CA ALA A 221 -24.87 41.72 32.84
C ALA A 221 -25.37 41.31 34.25
N ARG A 222 -26.64 41.61 34.60
CA ARG A 222 -27.26 41.20 35.87
C ARG A 222 -28.02 39.87 35.79
N SER A 223 -28.11 39.28 34.60
CA SER A 223 -28.82 38.03 34.36
C SER A 223 -27.83 36.94 33.98
N ARG A 224 -28.11 35.72 34.43
CA ARG A 224 -27.34 34.49 34.13
C ARG A 224 -28.22 33.46 33.40
N LEU A 225 -29.27 33.92 32.71
CA LEU A 225 -30.10 33.06 31.86
C LEU A 225 -29.33 32.70 30.59
N HIS A 226 -29.65 31.56 29.96
CA HIS A 226 -28.92 31.11 28.76
C HIS A 226 -29.14 32.06 27.58
N LEU A 227 -30.36 32.55 27.38
CA LEU A 227 -30.73 33.51 26.34
C LEU A 227 -31.27 34.81 26.93
N ILE A 228 -30.66 35.94 26.56
CA ILE A 228 -31.06 37.26 27.06
C ILE A 228 -31.32 38.19 25.89
N GLY A 229 -32.56 38.63 25.76
CA GLY A 229 -33.00 39.59 24.77
C GLY A 229 -32.84 41.01 25.28
N THR A 230 -32.47 41.93 24.41
CA THR A 230 -32.42 43.35 24.76
C THR A 230 -32.54 44.26 23.54
N VAL A 231 -32.76 45.55 23.77
CA VAL A 231 -32.95 46.56 22.71
C VAL A 231 -31.74 47.49 22.62
N PRO A 232 -31.54 48.25 21.52
CA PRO A 232 -30.34 49.05 21.32
C PRO A 232 -30.07 50.13 22.40
N GLU A 233 -31.11 50.59 23.11
CA GLU A 233 -30.96 51.54 24.23
C GLU A 233 -30.46 50.92 25.54
N ALA A 234 -30.33 49.59 25.60
CA ALA A 234 -29.91 48.86 26.78
C ALA A 234 -28.43 49.04 27.12
N GLN A 235 -28.07 48.75 28.37
CA GLN A 235 -26.70 48.87 28.87
C GLN A 235 -25.96 47.54 28.76
N LEU A 236 -25.18 47.39 27.69
CA LEU A 236 -24.33 46.22 27.42
C LEU A 236 -22.94 46.31 28.10
N ALA A 237 -22.78 47.12 29.16
CA ALA A 237 -21.49 47.28 29.81
C ALA A 237 -21.15 46.02 30.64
N PHE A 238 -20.40 45.10 30.03
CA PHE A 238 -19.81 43.95 30.71
C PHE A 238 -18.49 44.39 31.37
N GLY A 239 -18.23 43.90 32.58
CA GLY A 239 -16.92 44.11 33.22
C GLY A 239 -15.85 43.23 32.54
N PRO A 240 -14.55 43.53 32.74
CA PRO A 240 -13.46 42.74 32.17
C PRO A 240 -13.50 41.25 32.55
N ASP A 241 -14.05 40.92 33.73
CA ASP A 241 -14.22 39.53 34.18
C ASP A 241 -15.47 38.85 33.57
N ASP A 242 -16.43 39.63 33.04
CA ASP A 242 -17.69 39.13 32.48
C ASP A 242 -17.64 39.02 30.93
N GLU A 243 -16.68 39.64 30.25
CA GLU A 243 -16.58 39.62 28.77
C GLU A 243 -16.51 38.20 28.20
N ALA A 244 -15.88 37.25 28.90
CA ALA A 244 -15.81 35.85 28.49
C ALA A 244 -17.11 35.07 28.76
N ALA A 245 -17.99 35.56 29.64
CA ALA A 245 -19.22 34.88 30.04
C ALA A 245 -20.43 35.23 29.15
N TYR A 246 -20.33 36.26 28.31
CA TYR A 246 -21.43 36.74 27.47
C TYR A 246 -21.05 36.74 25.98
N THR A 247 -21.83 36.04 25.17
CA THR A 247 -21.71 36.09 23.70
C THR A 247 -22.80 36.99 23.12
N VAL A 248 -22.44 38.09 22.45
CA VAL A 248 -23.38 39.12 22.00
C VAL A 248 -23.65 39.04 20.50
N PHE A 249 -24.91 38.83 20.12
CA PHE A 249 -25.42 38.95 18.75
C PHE A 249 -26.23 40.25 18.62
N ASP A 250 -25.66 41.27 17.97
CA ASP A 250 -26.33 42.54 17.73
C ASP A 250 -26.88 42.61 16.31
N PHE A 251 -28.11 42.15 16.13
CA PHE A 251 -28.84 42.18 14.87
C PHE A 251 -29.25 43.60 14.46
N ALA A 252 -29.40 44.51 15.43
CA ALA A 252 -29.75 45.90 15.15
C ALA A 252 -28.60 46.67 14.48
N ARG A 253 -27.34 46.39 14.88
CA ARG A 253 -26.12 47.00 14.33
C ARG A 253 -25.37 46.12 13.34
N GLY A 254 -25.73 44.85 13.20
CA GLY A 254 -25.04 43.89 12.34
C GLY A 254 -23.68 43.45 12.89
N VAL A 255 -23.51 43.43 14.22
CA VAL A 255 -22.27 43.02 14.89
C VAL A 255 -22.46 41.63 15.48
N PHE A 256 -21.64 40.69 15.04
CA PHE A 256 -21.77 39.27 15.39
C PHE A 256 -20.44 38.70 15.88
N PRO A 257 -20.48 37.76 16.84
CA PRO A 257 -19.28 37.08 17.30
C PRO A 257 -18.89 35.97 16.31
N GLU A 258 -17.61 35.63 16.29
CA GLU A 258 -17.15 34.42 15.60
C GLU A 258 -17.34 33.22 16.53
N VAL A 259 -18.27 32.34 16.16
CA VAL A 259 -18.60 31.12 16.93
C VAL A 259 -18.34 29.90 16.06
N PRO A 260 -17.55 28.91 16.51
CA PRO A 260 -17.36 27.66 15.78
C PRO A 260 -18.69 26.92 15.55
N ILE A 261 -19.01 26.63 14.29
CA ILE A 261 -20.26 25.93 13.93
C ILE A 261 -19.97 24.44 13.77
N GLY A 262 -20.39 23.65 14.76
CA GLY A 262 -20.30 22.20 14.79
C GLY A 262 -21.23 21.49 13.79
N ALA A 263 -21.05 20.17 13.65
CA ALA A 263 -21.73 19.37 12.63
C ALA A 263 -23.26 19.26 12.86
N LEU A 264 -23.70 19.03 14.10
CA LEU A 264 -25.13 19.01 14.45
C LEU A 264 -25.82 20.33 14.05
N VAL A 265 -25.23 21.47 14.38
CA VAL A 265 -25.81 22.79 14.06
C VAL A 265 -25.97 22.97 12.55
N ARG A 266 -24.98 22.54 11.75
CA ARG A 266 -25.08 22.55 10.28
C ARG A 266 -26.18 21.64 9.75
N LEU A 267 -26.38 20.49 10.39
CA LEU A 267 -27.47 19.57 10.03
C LEU A 267 -28.84 20.19 10.37
N LEU A 268 -29.02 20.69 11.58
CA LEU A 268 -30.27 21.30 12.04
C LEU A 268 -30.67 22.53 11.24
N THR A 269 -29.70 23.39 10.91
CA THR A 269 -29.95 24.58 10.08
C THR A 269 -30.31 24.23 8.64
N ARG A 270 -29.77 23.14 8.10
CA ARG A 270 -30.14 22.59 6.78
C ARG A 270 -31.54 21.98 6.79
N ILE A 271 -31.92 21.28 7.86
CA ILE A 271 -33.28 20.77 8.06
C ILE A 271 -34.27 21.94 8.16
N GLY A 272 -33.90 22.96 8.94
CA GLY A 272 -34.66 24.20 9.12
C GLY A 272 -35.87 24.05 10.04
N VAL A 273 -36.32 25.19 10.59
CA VAL A 273 -37.40 25.27 11.57
C VAL A 273 -38.72 24.65 11.06
N GLY A 274 -39.01 24.78 9.76
CA GLY A 274 -40.24 24.25 9.16
C GLY A 274 -40.33 22.72 9.10
N SER A 275 -39.20 22.01 9.11
CA SER A 275 -39.14 20.55 8.92
C SER A 275 -38.51 19.79 10.10
N VAL A 276 -38.06 20.48 11.15
CA VAL A 276 -37.35 19.84 12.26
C VAL A 276 -38.26 19.04 13.21
N ARG A 277 -39.54 19.41 13.31
CA ARG A 277 -40.47 18.76 14.25
C ARG A 277 -40.69 17.26 13.96
N PRO A 278 -40.94 16.81 12.71
CA PRO A 278 -40.95 15.39 12.38
C PRO A 278 -39.63 14.69 12.72
N VAL A 279 -38.50 15.35 12.45
CA VAL A 279 -37.16 14.80 12.75
C VAL A 279 -37.03 14.53 14.25
N TRP A 280 -37.45 15.45 15.12
CA TRP A 280 -37.43 15.23 16.57
C TRP A 280 -38.32 14.08 17.02
N SER A 281 -39.47 13.88 16.38
CA SER A 281 -40.32 12.74 16.65
C SER A 281 -39.60 11.42 16.32
N TRP A 282 -38.84 11.39 15.22
CA TRP A 282 -38.06 10.22 14.83
C TRP A 282 -36.82 10.05 15.71
N THR A 283 -36.12 11.12 16.08
CA THR A 283 -34.91 11.04 16.91
C THR A 283 -35.16 10.37 18.26
N ALA A 284 -36.38 10.46 18.82
CA ALA A 284 -36.75 9.75 20.04
C ALA A 284 -36.57 8.22 19.94
N ASP A 285 -36.67 7.66 18.74
CA ASP A 285 -36.46 6.23 18.45
C ASP A 285 -34.98 5.83 18.32
N TYR A 286 -34.08 6.81 18.21
CA TYR A 286 -32.64 6.64 18.01
C TYR A 286 -31.79 7.07 19.20
N ALA A 287 -32.26 8.04 19.97
CA ALA A 287 -31.59 8.54 21.17
C ALA A 287 -31.64 7.50 22.29
N ARG A 288 -30.57 7.43 23.08
CA ARG A 288 -30.44 6.59 24.29
C ARG A 288 -31.07 7.25 25.52
N GLY A 289 -31.23 8.58 25.50
CA GLY A 289 -31.76 9.39 26.59
C GLY A 289 -30.70 9.96 27.53
N GLY A 290 -29.42 9.81 27.20
CA GLY A 290 -28.28 10.34 27.96
C GLY A 290 -27.49 11.42 27.22
N GLU A 291 -28.01 11.90 26.08
CA GLU A 291 -27.38 12.89 25.24
C GLU A 291 -27.48 14.29 25.86
N GLU A 292 -26.33 14.94 26.07
CA GLU A 292 -26.26 16.22 26.80
C GLU A 292 -25.68 17.35 25.96
N SER A 293 -24.71 17.04 25.10
CA SER A 293 -23.97 17.98 24.26
C SER A 293 -24.39 17.92 22.79
N ALA A 294 -23.99 18.92 22.01
CA ALA A 294 -24.23 18.93 20.57
C ALA A 294 -23.61 17.71 19.85
N ASP A 295 -22.48 17.19 20.34
CA ASP A 295 -21.81 16.04 19.74
C ASP A 295 -22.57 14.74 20.03
N ASP A 296 -23.12 14.58 21.23
CA ASP A 296 -23.94 13.41 21.60
C ASP A 296 -25.19 13.30 20.73
N TRP A 297 -25.81 14.44 20.42
CA TRP A 297 -27.02 14.53 19.61
C TRP A 297 -26.76 14.40 18.10
N HIS A 298 -25.52 14.58 17.62
CA HIS A 298 -25.26 14.63 16.17
C HIS A 298 -25.63 13.34 15.45
N ALA A 299 -25.08 12.20 15.88
CA ALA A 299 -25.30 10.93 15.20
C ALA A 299 -26.76 10.42 15.31
N PRO A 300 -27.45 10.48 16.47
CA PRO A 300 -28.87 10.13 16.56
C PRO A 300 -29.78 10.99 15.66
N VAL A 301 -29.50 12.29 15.55
CA VAL A 301 -30.25 13.20 14.67
C VAL A 301 -29.95 12.91 13.20
N ALA A 302 -28.70 12.68 12.84
CA ALA A 302 -28.32 12.30 11.48
C ALA A 302 -28.95 10.97 11.05
N ALA A 303 -28.97 9.97 11.93
CA ALA A 303 -29.64 8.70 11.66
C ALA A 303 -31.15 8.87 11.46
N ALA A 304 -31.80 9.66 12.32
CA ALA A 304 -33.23 9.97 12.18
C ALA A 304 -33.54 10.73 10.88
N ALA A 305 -32.68 11.68 10.52
CA ALA A 305 -32.80 12.46 9.29
C ALA A 305 -32.66 11.57 8.03
N ALA A 306 -31.68 10.65 8.02
CA ALA A 306 -31.53 9.67 6.93
C ALA A 306 -32.77 8.79 6.75
N SER A 307 -33.34 8.27 7.84
CA SER A 307 -34.59 7.48 7.75
C SER A 307 -35.79 8.33 7.30
N GLY A 308 -35.74 9.64 7.51
CA GLY A 308 -36.67 10.62 6.96
C GLY A 308 -36.43 11.01 5.50
N SER A 309 -35.48 10.35 4.80
CA SER A 309 -35.04 10.69 3.44
C SER A 309 -34.47 12.12 3.31
N ILE A 310 -33.89 12.66 4.39
CA ILE A 310 -33.18 13.94 4.36
C ILE A 310 -31.73 13.68 3.97
N THR A 311 -31.29 14.29 2.86
CA THR A 311 -29.93 14.10 2.34
C THR A 311 -28.86 14.53 3.35
N LEU A 312 -28.06 13.56 3.76
CA LEU A 312 -26.93 13.77 4.66
C LEU A 312 -25.68 14.29 3.90
N ALA A 313 -24.85 15.07 4.60
CA ALA A 313 -23.53 15.39 4.09
C ALA A 313 -22.58 14.21 4.41
N PRO A 314 -21.45 14.06 3.68
CA PRO A 314 -20.50 12.98 3.96
C PRO A 314 -20.03 12.92 5.42
N ALA A 315 -19.83 14.09 6.06
CA ALA A 315 -19.46 14.17 7.47
C ALA A 315 -20.56 13.63 8.41
N ASP A 316 -21.83 13.86 8.08
CA ASP A 316 -22.96 13.34 8.87
C ASP A 316 -23.04 11.82 8.73
N ALA A 317 -22.91 11.30 7.51
CA ALA A 317 -22.90 9.86 7.25
C ALA A 317 -21.74 9.16 7.99
N HIS A 318 -20.55 9.76 7.99
CA HIS A 318 -19.40 9.22 8.72
C HIS A 318 -19.64 9.19 10.23
N ALA A 319 -20.25 10.23 10.80
CA ALA A 319 -20.61 10.26 12.22
C ALA A 319 -21.61 9.16 12.57
N VAL A 320 -22.62 8.93 11.72
CA VAL A 320 -23.57 7.82 11.88
C VAL A 320 -22.85 6.47 11.83
N ILE A 321 -21.96 6.25 10.84
CA ILE A 321 -21.23 4.99 10.69
C ILE A 321 -20.36 4.69 11.92
N ASP A 322 -19.64 5.69 12.45
CA ASP A 322 -18.79 5.51 13.64
C ASP A 322 -19.63 5.22 14.89
N TRP A 323 -20.76 5.93 15.04
CA TRP A 323 -21.67 5.75 16.16
C TRP A 323 -22.39 4.39 16.16
N LEU A 324 -22.76 3.87 14.99
CA LEU A 324 -23.49 2.60 14.85
C LEU A 324 -22.76 1.43 15.53
N ALA A 325 -21.43 1.45 15.63
CA ALA A 325 -20.65 0.41 16.32
C ALA A 325 -21.07 0.22 17.79
N GLY A 326 -21.38 1.31 18.50
CA GLY A 326 -21.76 1.32 19.92
C GLY A 326 -23.26 1.47 20.18
N ALA A 327 -24.09 1.55 19.14
CA ALA A 327 -25.52 1.81 19.23
C ALA A 327 -26.37 0.53 19.43
N GLU A 328 -26.04 -0.28 20.44
CA GLU A 328 -26.73 -1.56 20.72
C GLU A 328 -28.21 -1.38 21.09
N HIS A 329 -28.56 -0.25 21.70
CA HIS A 329 -29.93 0.08 22.12
C HIS A 329 -30.92 0.17 20.95
N LEU A 330 -30.44 0.32 19.71
CA LEU A 330 -31.28 0.37 18.52
C LEU A 330 -31.87 -0.99 18.12
N GLY A 331 -31.25 -2.10 18.55
CA GLY A 331 -31.64 -3.44 18.13
C GLY A 331 -31.78 -3.56 16.60
N PRO A 332 -32.93 -4.03 16.07
CA PRO A 332 -33.13 -4.17 14.62
C PRO A 332 -33.03 -2.88 13.80
N ARG A 333 -33.29 -1.71 14.42
CA ARG A 333 -33.21 -0.42 13.71
C ARG A 333 -31.80 -0.09 13.25
N ARG A 334 -30.78 -0.67 13.90
CA ARG A 334 -29.38 -0.53 13.49
C ARG A 334 -29.16 -0.95 12.03
N ALA A 335 -29.83 -2.03 11.61
CA ALA A 335 -29.74 -2.51 10.24
C ALA A 335 -30.47 -1.60 9.24
N ALA A 336 -31.64 -1.06 9.62
CA ALA A 336 -32.37 -0.11 8.78
C ALA A 336 -31.53 1.15 8.50
N VAL A 337 -30.90 1.72 9.54
CA VAL A 337 -29.99 2.86 9.38
C VAL A 337 -28.80 2.50 8.49
N ALA A 338 -28.19 1.32 8.69
CA ALA A 338 -27.09 0.89 7.84
C ALA A 338 -27.51 0.76 6.36
N ALA A 339 -28.71 0.26 6.09
CA ALA A 339 -29.27 0.13 4.76
C ALA A 339 -29.55 1.50 4.10
N ASP A 340 -30.10 2.46 4.85
CA ASP A 340 -30.38 3.81 4.36
C ASP A 340 -29.09 4.55 4.01
N ILE A 341 -28.09 4.52 4.90
CA ILE A 341 -26.77 5.12 4.63
C ILE A 341 -26.10 4.46 3.42
N HIS A 342 -26.16 3.13 3.31
CA HIS A 342 -25.59 2.43 2.17
C HIS A 342 -26.27 2.77 0.83
N ARG A 343 -27.59 3.02 0.86
CA ARG A 343 -28.37 3.39 -0.32
C ARG A 343 -28.01 4.80 -0.82
N GLU A 344 -27.86 5.74 0.10
CA GLU A 344 -27.55 7.14 -0.19
C GLU A 344 -26.08 7.38 -0.53
N HIS A 345 -25.16 6.69 0.15
CA HIS A 345 -23.71 6.89 0.01
C HIS A 345 -23.03 5.65 -0.59
N ARG A 346 -22.97 5.59 -1.93
CA ARG A 346 -22.40 4.45 -2.67
C ARG A 346 -20.86 4.46 -2.75
N ASP A 347 -20.23 5.61 -2.53
CA ASP A 347 -18.78 5.81 -2.70
C ASP A 347 -17.99 5.70 -1.39
N LEU A 348 -18.49 4.92 -0.43
CA LEU A 348 -17.82 4.68 0.85
C LEU A 348 -16.59 3.79 0.67
N ASP A 349 -15.54 4.06 1.45
CA ASP A 349 -14.35 3.22 1.50
C ASP A 349 -14.62 1.86 2.17
N ASP A 350 -13.70 0.90 1.95
CA ASP A 350 -13.81 -0.46 2.48
C ASP A 350 -13.92 -0.51 4.02
N GLY A 351 -13.30 0.42 4.75
CA GLY A 351 -13.38 0.47 6.21
C GLY A 351 -14.79 0.87 6.69
N ARG A 352 -15.36 1.88 6.04
CA ARG A 352 -16.73 2.36 6.32
C ARG A 352 -17.80 1.36 5.89
N LEU A 353 -17.61 0.69 4.74
CA LEU A 353 -18.48 -0.41 4.31
C LEU A 353 -18.41 -1.59 5.29
N ALA A 354 -17.24 -1.92 5.84
CA ALA A 354 -17.12 -2.97 6.84
C ALA A 354 -17.88 -2.63 8.14
N ALA A 355 -17.82 -1.38 8.59
CA ALA A 355 -18.59 -0.91 9.74
C ALA A 355 -20.12 -1.00 9.51
N LEU A 356 -20.59 -0.62 8.31
CA LEU A 356 -22.00 -0.77 7.92
C LEU A 356 -22.43 -2.23 7.83
N SER A 357 -21.59 -3.09 7.25
CA SER A 357 -21.83 -4.54 7.17
C SER A 357 -22.00 -5.15 8.56
N ALA A 358 -21.10 -4.83 9.50
CA ALA A 358 -21.19 -5.28 10.88
C ALA A 358 -22.44 -4.74 11.59
N ALA A 359 -22.83 -3.49 11.31
CA ALA A 359 -24.05 -2.90 11.85
C ALA A 359 -25.33 -3.58 11.33
N ALA A 360 -25.37 -3.91 10.03
CA ALA A 360 -26.46 -4.67 9.43
C ALA A 360 -26.58 -6.08 10.02
N GLN A 361 -25.44 -6.77 10.19
CA GLN A 361 -25.39 -8.09 10.82
C GLN A 361 -25.88 -8.05 12.26
N ALA A 362 -25.41 -7.09 13.06
CA ALA A 362 -25.82 -6.93 14.45
C ALA A 362 -27.31 -6.56 14.60
N GLY A 363 -27.88 -5.83 13.64
CA GLY A 363 -29.31 -5.54 13.56
C GLY A 363 -30.16 -6.68 12.99
N GLY A 364 -29.55 -7.79 12.55
CA GLY A 364 -30.25 -8.97 12.04
C GLY A 364 -30.70 -8.90 10.58
N ASP A 365 -30.29 -7.89 9.80
CA ASP A 365 -30.57 -7.83 8.36
C ASP A 365 -29.47 -8.53 7.57
N ILE A 366 -29.69 -9.82 7.33
CA ILE A 366 -28.78 -10.68 6.59
C ILE A 366 -28.66 -10.24 5.13
N ALA A 367 -29.72 -9.70 4.52
CA ALA A 367 -29.72 -9.34 3.11
C ALA A 367 -28.79 -8.14 2.85
N VAL A 368 -28.92 -7.08 3.65
CA VAL A 368 -28.07 -5.88 3.55
C VAL A 368 -26.62 -6.22 3.92
N HIS A 369 -26.40 -6.98 5.00
CA HIS A 369 -25.07 -7.46 5.37
C HIS A 369 -24.39 -8.17 4.20
N GLN A 370 -25.08 -9.14 3.57
CA GLN A 370 -24.52 -9.89 2.46
C GLN A 370 -24.32 -9.05 1.19
N GLU A 371 -25.15 -8.04 0.93
CA GLU A 371 -24.95 -7.11 -0.18
C GLU A 371 -23.65 -6.31 0.01
N ILE A 372 -23.44 -5.76 1.21
CA ILE A 372 -22.26 -4.98 1.54
C ILE A 372 -20.99 -5.85 1.54
N GLU A 373 -21.04 -7.05 2.12
CA GLU A 373 -19.93 -8.03 2.03
C GLU A 373 -19.58 -8.39 0.58
N GLY A 374 -20.59 -8.57 -0.28
CA GLY A 374 -20.36 -8.81 -1.71
C GLY A 374 -19.58 -7.68 -2.39
N LYS A 375 -19.90 -6.41 -2.06
CA LYS A 375 -19.16 -5.23 -2.55
C LYS A 375 -17.73 -5.17 -1.99
N LEU A 376 -17.55 -5.47 -0.71
CA LEU A 376 -16.24 -5.54 -0.06
C LEU A 376 -15.36 -6.63 -0.70
N HIS A 377 -15.90 -7.82 -0.93
CA HIS A 377 -15.19 -8.89 -1.62
C HIS A 377 -14.78 -8.48 -3.04
N ALA A 378 -15.69 -7.84 -3.81
CA ALA A 378 -15.38 -7.38 -5.16
C ALA A 378 -14.26 -6.32 -5.16
N SER A 379 -14.32 -5.36 -4.23
CA SER A 379 -13.29 -4.32 -4.05
C SER A 379 -11.92 -4.95 -3.74
N ARG A 380 -11.87 -5.83 -2.73
CA ARG A 380 -10.65 -6.52 -2.28
C ARG A 380 -10.06 -7.44 -3.35
N MET A 381 -10.90 -8.20 -4.07
CA MET A 381 -10.47 -9.04 -5.19
C MET A 381 -9.83 -8.21 -6.31
N ARG A 382 -10.41 -7.06 -6.67
CA ARG A 382 -9.83 -6.16 -7.70
C ARG A 382 -8.52 -5.54 -7.25
N ALA A 383 -8.46 -5.06 -6.01
CA ALA A 383 -7.25 -4.48 -5.44
C ALA A 383 -6.10 -5.51 -5.41
N TYR A 384 -6.40 -6.75 -5.04
CA TYR A 384 -5.44 -7.85 -5.04
C TYR A 384 -5.00 -8.25 -6.45
N ALA A 385 -5.94 -8.40 -7.39
CA ALA A 385 -5.65 -8.77 -8.78
C ALA A 385 -4.74 -7.75 -9.48
N THR A 386 -5.04 -6.45 -9.33
CA THR A 386 -4.22 -5.36 -9.89
C THR A 386 -2.92 -5.14 -9.12
N GLY A 387 -2.83 -5.61 -7.87
CA GLY A 387 -1.67 -5.43 -7.00
C GLY A 387 -1.54 -4.00 -6.51
N ALA A 388 -2.68 -3.39 -6.18
CA ALA A 388 -2.72 -2.09 -5.54
C ALA A 388 -1.87 -2.10 -4.26
N LYS A 389 -1.17 -0.99 -3.98
CA LYS A 389 -0.41 -0.84 -2.73
C LYS A 389 -1.38 -0.91 -1.55
N GLY A 390 -1.14 -1.80 -0.60
CA GLY A 390 -2.00 -2.00 0.57
C GLY A 390 -3.16 -2.98 0.35
N ALA A 391 -3.18 -3.74 -0.77
CA ALA A 391 -4.15 -4.82 -0.94
C ALA A 391 -4.02 -5.84 0.20
N VAL A 392 -5.12 -6.07 0.91
CA VAL A 392 -5.20 -7.01 2.03
C VAL A 392 -5.14 -8.44 1.50
N ALA A 393 -4.36 -9.29 2.15
CA ALA A 393 -4.29 -10.71 1.82
C ALA A 393 -5.66 -11.38 2.05
N PRO A 394 -6.05 -12.35 1.21
CA PRO A 394 -7.30 -13.11 1.40
C PRO A 394 -7.31 -13.80 2.77
N VAL A 395 -8.47 -13.75 3.44
CA VAL A 395 -8.73 -14.47 4.70
C VAL A 395 -9.77 -15.56 4.41
N PRO A 396 -9.64 -16.77 4.98
CA PRO A 396 -10.60 -17.84 4.77
C PRO A 396 -12.04 -17.43 5.09
N ILE A 397 -12.95 -17.59 4.12
CA ILE A 397 -14.38 -17.34 4.30
C ILE A 397 -15.01 -18.58 4.92
N VAL A 398 -15.38 -18.50 6.19
CA VAL A 398 -15.91 -19.64 6.97
C VAL A 398 -17.39 -19.90 6.67
N ASP A 399 -18.18 -18.84 6.49
CA ASP A 399 -19.63 -18.94 6.26
C ASP A 399 -19.95 -19.56 4.87
N PRO A 400 -20.75 -20.64 4.81
CA PRO A 400 -21.04 -21.34 3.54
C PRO A 400 -21.75 -20.47 2.50
N VAL A 401 -22.72 -19.64 2.91
CA VAL A 401 -23.51 -18.80 1.99
C VAL A 401 -22.63 -17.70 1.39
N SER A 402 -21.81 -17.07 2.22
CA SER A 402 -20.84 -16.06 1.80
C SER A 402 -19.77 -16.67 0.89
N ARG A 403 -19.32 -17.89 1.17
CA ARG A 403 -18.38 -18.62 0.32
C ARG A 403 -18.96 -18.92 -1.06
N GLU A 404 -20.21 -19.39 -1.14
CA GLU A 404 -20.88 -19.66 -2.42
C GLU A 404 -20.98 -18.37 -3.27
N ARG A 405 -21.44 -17.27 -2.68
CA ARG A 405 -21.54 -15.98 -3.38
C ARG A 405 -20.18 -15.42 -3.80
N ALA A 406 -19.17 -15.52 -2.93
CA ALA A 406 -17.81 -15.12 -3.24
C ALA A 406 -17.22 -15.96 -4.38
N THR A 407 -17.59 -17.24 -4.48
CA THR A 407 -17.20 -18.13 -5.59
C THR A 407 -17.80 -17.65 -6.91
N VAL A 408 -19.11 -17.40 -6.95
CA VAL A 408 -19.79 -16.87 -8.16
C VAL A 408 -19.19 -15.52 -8.60
N LEU A 409 -18.92 -14.64 -7.63
CA LEU A 409 -18.28 -13.35 -7.89
C LEU A 409 -16.87 -13.54 -8.47
N TRP A 410 -16.07 -14.40 -7.86
CA TRP A 410 -14.72 -14.72 -8.30
C TRP A 410 -14.69 -15.31 -9.72
N GLU A 411 -15.56 -16.29 -10.03
CA GLU A 411 -15.68 -16.88 -11.36
C GLU A 411 -16.03 -15.83 -12.42
N ARG A 412 -16.99 -14.94 -12.11
CA ARG A 412 -17.34 -13.82 -12.99
C ARG A 412 -16.15 -12.88 -13.23
N MET A 413 -15.40 -12.55 -12.18
CA MET A 413 -14.22 -11.68 -12.31
C MET A 413 -13.10 -12.33 -13.12
N LEU A 414 -12.85 -13.64 -12.90
CA LEU A 414 -11.88 -14.41 -13.67
C LEU A 414 -12.26 -14.50 -15.14
N GLY A 415 -13.55 -14.68 -15.45
CA GLY A 415 -14.05 -14.79 -16.82
C GLY A 415 -14.15 -13.46 -17.58
N ALA A 416 -14.63 -12.40 -16.93
CA ALA A 416 -15.03 -11.15 -17.60
C ALA A 416 -14.10 -9.96 -17.33
N GLU A 417 -13.48 -9.88 -16.15
CA GLU A 417 -12.70 -8.70 -15.72
C GLU A 417 -11.19 -8.90 -15.90
N ALA A 418 -10.65 -10.08 -15.62
CA ALA A 418 -9.21 -10.36 -15.68
C ALA A 418 -8.69 -10.36 -17.14
N ARG A 419 -7.81 -9.40 -17.47
CA ARG A 419 -7.27 -9.20 -18.83
C ARG A 419 -5.88 -9.79 -19.00
N THR A 420 -5.10 -9.84 -17.94
CA THR A 420 -3.70 -10.30 -18.00
C THR A 420 -3.50 -11.65 -17.31
N PRO A 421 -2.52 -12.47 -17.75
CA PRO A 421 -2.18 -13.73 -17.06
C PRO A 421 -1.87 -13.51 -15.57
N ARG A 422 -1.27 -12.36 -15.24
CA ARG A 422 -0.92 -11.99 -13.87
C ARG A 422 -2.13 -11.73 -12.98
N GLU A 423 -3.12 -10.99 -13.46
CA GLU A 423 -4.39 -10.78 -12.75
C GLU A 423 -5.10 -12.11 -12.50
N ARG A 424 -5.08 -13.02 -13.49
CA ARG A 424 -5.66 -14.37 -13.35
C ARG A 424 -4.94 -15.20 -12.28
N THR A 425 -3.60 -15.20 -12.27
CA THR A 425 -2.80 -15.85 -11.22
C THR A 425 -3.14 -15.32 -9.83
N ARG A 426 -3.28 -14.00 -9.69
CA ARG A 426 -3.60 -13.37 -8.41
C ARG A 426 -5.02 -13.64 -7.96
N LEU A 427 -5.99 -13.68 -8.88
CA LEU A 427 -7.34 -14.10 -8.54
C LEU A 427 -7.40 -15.56 -8.08
N LEU A 428 -6.58 -16.44 -8.68
CA LEU A 428 -6.43 -17.81 -8.17
C LEU A 428 -5.85 -17.82 -6.76
N LEU A 429 -4.71 -17.15 -6.53
CA LEU A 429 -4.12 -17.01 -5.20
C LEU A 429 -5.12 -16.48 -4.17
N TRP A 430 -5.92 -15.49 -4.56
CA TRP A 430 -6.98 -14.94 -3.72
C TRP A 430 -8.03 -16.00 -3.37
N ALA A 431 -8.55 -16.73 -4.35
CA ALA A 431 -9.54 -17.78 -4.15
C ALA A 431 -9.03 -18.88 -3.20
N PHE A 432 -7.77 -19.30 -3.35
CA PHE A 432 -7.17 -20.30 -2.46
C PHE A 432 -6.98 -19.79 -1.04
N GLY A 433 -6.47 -18.57 -0.86
CA GLY A 433 -6.34 -17.98 0.47
C GLY A 433 -7.70 -17.73 1.16
N ALA A 434 -8.75 -17.49 0.38
CA ALA A 434 -10.12 -17.33 0.87
C ALA A 434 -10.86 -18.67 1.07
N GLY A 435 -10.27 -19.80 0.67
CA GLY A 435 -10.87 -21.13 0.79
C GLY A 435 -12.07 -21.35 -0.16
N LEU A 436 -12.07 -20.71 -1.33
CA LEU A 436 -13.12 -20.89 -2.33
C LEU A 436 -12.93 -22.23 -3.08
N PRO A 437 -14.01 -22.98 -3.38
CA PRO A 437 -13.93 -24.14 -4.25
C PRO A 437 -13.58 -23.70 -5.68
N VAL A 438 -12.56 -24.31 -6.27
CA VAL A 438 -12.23 -24.12 -7.68
C VAL A 438 -12.49 -25.42 -8.43
N SER A 439 -13.28 -25.35 -9.50
CA SER A 439 -13.61 -26.54 -10.29
C SER A 439 -12.37 -27.06 -11.04
N PRO A 440 -12.23 -28.39 -11.23
CA PRO A 440 -11.11 -28.96 -11.98
C PRO A 440 -11.00 -28.44 -13.42
N GLU A 441 -12.15 -28.13 -14.06
CA GLU A 441 -12.20 -27.60 -15.42
C GLU A 441 -11.63 -26.19 -15.51
N VAL A 442 -12.01 -25.30 -14.58
CA VAL A 442 -11.45 -23.95 -14.50
C VAL A 442 -9.96 -24.01 -14.19
N MET A 443 -9.54 -24.87 -13.25
CA MET A 443 -8.12 -25.09 -12.96
C MET A 443 -7.33 -25.52 -14.19
N ALA A 444 -7.85 -26.46 -14.99
CA ALA A 444 -7.18 -26.92 -16.20
C ALA A 444 -7.06 -25.80 -17.24
N GLY A 445 -8.13 -25.03 -17.48
CA GLY A 445 -8.14 -23.90 -18.41
C GLY A 445 -7.17 -22.78 -18.02
N GLU A 446 -7.11 -22.43 -16.74
CA GLU A 446 -6.16 -21.44 -16.23
C GLU A 446 -4.72 -21.93 -16.30
N THR A 447 -4.48 -23.20 -15.98
CA THR A 447 -3.14 -23.80 -16.07
C THR A 447 -2.62 -23.77 -17.51
N LEU A 448 -3.47 -24.06 -18.50
CA LEU A 448 -3.13 -23.97 -19.92
C LEU A 448 -2.84 -22.52 -20.35
N THR A 449 -3.62 -21.56 -19.84
CA THR A 449 -3.39 -20.13 -20.10
C THR A 449 -2.05 -19.67 -19.52
N LEU A 450 -1.70 -20.11 -18.31
CA LEU A 450 -0.42 -19.81 -17.67
C LEU A 450 0.76 -20.46 -18.40
N ALA A 451 0.63 -21.72 -18.83
CA ALA A 451 1.66 -22.39 -19.63
C ALA A 451 1.97 -21.60 -20.91
N ARG A 452 0.93 -21.15 -21.64
CA ARG A 452 1.08 -20.32 -22.84
C ARG A 452 1.75 -18.98 -22.56
N ALA A 453 1.41 -18.34 -21.44
CA ALA A 453 2.00 -17.06 -21.04
C ALA A 453 3.49 -17.18 -20.68
N LEU A 454 3.85 -18.22 -19.90
CA LEU A 454 5.23 -18.48 -19.47
C LEU A 454 6.15 -18.87 -20.63
N LEU A 455 5.62 -19.54 -21.66
CA LEU A 455 6.34 -19.91 -22.87
C LEU A 455 6.39 -18.80 -23.94
N GLY A 456 5.73 -17.65 -23.72
CA GLY A 456 5.46 -16.68 -24.78
C GLY A 456 5.73 -15.20 -24.49
N SER A 457 6.04 -14.78 -23.26
CA SER A 457 6.15 -13.34 -22.94
C SER A 457 7.41 -12.94 -22.17
N PRO A 458 8.31 -12.11 -22.75
CA PRO A 458 9.51 -11.61 -22.08
C PRO A 458 9.30 -10.36 -21.21
N ALA A 459 8.17 -9.65 -21.29
CA ALA A 459 8.03 -8.28 -20.74
C ALA A 459 7.70 -8.21 -19.23
N ASP A 460 6.89 -9.11 -18.68
CA ASP A 460 6.49 -9.14 -17.25
C ASP A 460 7.07 -10.33 -16.46
N ALA A 461 8.04 -11.02 -17.07
CA ALA A 461 8.45 -12.35 -16.66
C ALA A 461 8.85 -12.47 -15.18
N PRO A 462 9.63 -11.57 -14.54
CA PRO A 462 10.08 -11.79 -13.16
C PRO A 462 8.97 -11.78 -12.11
N ARG A 463 7.99 -10.88 -12.22
CA ARG A 463 6.90 -10.73 -11.24
C ARG A 463 5.82 -11.78 -11.43
N LEU A 464 5.48 -12.10 -12.68
CA LEU A 464 4.58 -13.21 -12.97
C LEU A 464 5.20 -14.53 -12.47
N ARG A 465 6.50 -14.74 -12.68
CA ARG A 465 7.23 -15.92 -12.18
C ARG A 465 7.12 -16.10 -10.67
N SER A 466 7.35 -15.04 -9.88
CA SER A 466 7.26 -15.14 -8.43
C SER A 466 5.84 -15.48 -7.95
N GLU A 467 4.82 -14.89 -8.57
CA GLU A 467 3.41 -15.13 -8.21
C GLU A 467 2.94 -16.53 -8.64
N VAL A 468 3.39 -17.02 -9.79
CA VAL A 468 3.15 -18.42 -10.20
C VAL A 468 3.88 -19.40 -9.28
N ALA A 469 5.13 -19.12 -8.89
CA ALA A 469 5.87 -19.95 -7.95
C ALA A 469 5.16 -20.05 -6.59
N GLU A 470 4.54 -18.96 -6.13
CA GLU A 470 3.69 -18.96 -4.94
C GLU A 470 2.44 -19.82 -5.13
N LEU A 471 1.75 -19.70 -6.27
CA LEU A 471 0.56 -20.49 -6.57
C LEU A 471 0.87 -22.00 -6.58
N LEU A 472 1.97 -22.41 -7.22
CA LEU A 472 2.38 -23.82 -7.29
C LEU A 472 2.87 -24.39 -5.95
N ARG A 473 3.38 -23.53 -5.05
CA ARG A 473 3.68 -23.94 -3.66
C ARG A 473 2.41 -24.22 -2.88
N SER A 474 1.40 -23.36 -3.03
CA SER A 474 0.10 -23.54 -2.37
C SER A 474 -0.71 -24.69 -2.98
N LEU A 475 -0.46 -25.07 -4.23
CA LEU A 475 -1.21 -26.12 -4.95
C LEU A 475 -0.30 -27.09 -5.69
N PRO A 476 0.16 -28.15 -5.01
CA PRO A 476 0.95 -29.20 -5.63
C PRO A 476 0.26 -29.86 -6.84
N VAL A 477 -1.07 -30.05 -6.79
CA VAL A 477 -1.86 -30.65 -7.88
C VAL A 477 -1.73 -29.87 -9.19
N MET A 478 -1.56 -28.54 -9.10
CA MET A 478 -1.42 -27.68 -10.28
C MET A 478 -0.07 -27.87 -10.99
N ARG A 479 0.97 -28.38 -10.31
CA ARG A 479 2.29 -28.63 -10.94
C ARG A 479 2.22 -29.74 -11.98
N ALA A 480 1.54 -30.85 -11.66
CA ALA A 480 1.33 -31.93 -12.61
C ALA A 480 0.51 -31.46 -13.82
N SER A 481 -0.53 -30.66 -13.59
CA SER A 481 -1.31 -30.05 -14.67
C SER A 481 -0.49 -29.06 -15.50
N LEU A 482 0.42 -28.31 -14.88
CA LEU A 482 1.32 -27.38 -15.57
C LEU A 482 2.30 -28.12 -16.46
N ALA A 483 2.87 -29.24 -15.99
CA ALA A 483 3.71 -30.11 -16.81
C ALA A 483 2.94 -30.60 -18.04
N THR A 484 1.71 -31.10 -17.87
CA THR A 484 0.85 -31.50 -18.99
C THR A 484 0.57 -30.36 -19.96
N ALA A 485 0.19 -29.18 -19.45
CA ALA A 485 -0.11 -28.04 -20.30
C ALA A 485 1.12 -27.54 -21.07
N VAL A 486 2.31 -27.57 -20.46
CA VAL A 486 3.56 -27.18 -21.12
C VAL A 486 3.93 -28.18 -22.22
N GLU A 487 3.79 -29.49 -21.97
CA GLU A 487 3.97 -30.53 -22.97
C GLU A 487 3.03 -30.32 -24.16
N GLU A 488 1.74 -30.13 -23.89
CA GLU A 488 0.69 -29.93 -24.89
C GLU A 488 0.91 -28.65 -25.73
N VAL A 489 1.51 -27.60 -25.15
CA VAL A 489 1.88 -26.38 -25.87
C VAL A 489 3.11 -26.60 -26.75
N LEU A 490 4.10 -27.36 -26.28
CA LEU A 490 5.31 -27.66 -27.03
C LEU A 490 5.04 -28.62 -28.18
N GLU A 491 4.22 -29.66 -27.98
CA GLU A 491 3.81 -30.61 -29.04
C GLU A 491 3.12 -29.89 -30.21
N ARG A 492 2.23 -28.93 -29.90
CA ARG A 492 1.57 -28.10 -30.93
C ARG A 492 2.51 -27.11 -31.63
N ARG A 493 3.69 -26.87 -31.07
CA ARG A 493 4.71 -25.94 -31.57
C ARG A 493 6.03 -26.68 -31.86
N ALA A 494 5.95 -27.86 -32.47
CA ALA A 494 7.12 -28.62 -32.89
C ALA A 494 8.15 -27.74 -33.63
N GLY A 495 9.43 -27.82 -33.24
CA GLY A 495 10.51 -26.97 -33.76
C GLY A 495 10.76 -25.66 -33.00
N GLN A 496 10.00 -25.38 -31.94
CA GLN A 496 10.19 -24.20 -31.06
C GLN A 496 10.68 -24.59 -29.65
N GLU A 497 11.51 -25.62 -29.55
CA GLU A 497 12.05 -26.14 -28.27
C GLU A 497 12.84 -25.07 -27.50
N GLN A 498 13.33 -24.06 -28.22
CA GLN A 498 14.01 -22.88 -27.67
C GLN A 498 13.12 -22.05 -26.74
N LEU A 499 11.79 -22.10 -26.89
CA LEU A 499 10.89 -21.40 -25.96
C LEU A 499 11.00 -21.95 -24.54
N PHE A 500 11.39 -23.21 -24.37
CA PHE A 500 11.60 -23.78 -23.04
C PHE A 500 12.83 -23.19 -22.33
N SER A 501 13.83 -22.65 -23.03
CA SER A 501 14.93 -21.96 -22.35
C SER A 501 14.47 -20.67 -21.64
N GLN A 502 13.36 -20.09 -22.09
CA GLN A 502 12.69 -18.97 -21.44
C GLN A 502 11.78 -19.42 -20.28
N PHE A 503 11.44 -20.71 -20.22
CA PHE A 503 10.65 -21.29 -19.15
C PHE A 503 11.46 -21.29 -17.83
N PRO A 504 10.87 -20.85 -16.71
CA PRO A 504 11.57 -20.83 -15.43
C PRO A 504 11.69 -22.27 -14.90
N ALA A 505 12.91 -22.81 -14.92
CA ALA A 505 13.15 -24.23 -14.59
C ALA A 505 13.00 -24.56 -13.10
N ASP A 506 12.74 -23.55 -12.27
CA ASP A 506 12.42 -23.62 -10.85
C ASP A 506 10.93 -23.89 -10.58
N LEU A 507 10.05 -23.70 -11.58
CA LEU A 507 8.61 -23.94 -11.41
C LEU A 507 8.19 -25.41 -11.50
N LEU A 508 8.98 -26.24 -12.18
CA LEU A 508 8.75 -27.69 -12.29
C LEU A 508 9.96 -28.41 -11.67
N MET A 509 9.74 -29.32 -10.73
CA MET A 509 10.77 -30.16 -10.10
C MET A 509 11.06 -31.41 -10.93
N GLU A 510 12.10 -32.17 -10.60
CA GLU A 510 12.42 -33.41 -11.36
C GLU A 510 11.30 -34.44 -11.21
N ASP A 511 10.74 -34.56 -10.00
CA ASP A 511 9.61 -35.43 -9.70
C ASP A 511 8.36 -35.07 -10.51
N ASP A 512 8.11 -33.77 -10.78
CA ASP A 512 6.97 -33.32 -11.58
C ASP A 512 7.08 -33.76 -13.06
N LEU A 513 8.27 -34.15 -13.50
CA LEU A 513 8.58 -34.56 -14.88
C LEU A 513 8.73 -36.08 -15.01
N GLU A 514 8.43 -36.87 -13.96
CA GLU A 514 8.50 -38.32 -14.01
C GLU A 514 7.56 -38.86 -15.11
N GLY A 515 8.07 -39.81 -15.92
CA GLY A 515 7.34 -40.35 -17.07
C GLY A 515 7.28 -39.45 -18.32
N ARG A 516 7.92 -38.26 -18.31
CA ARG A 516 7.90 -37.29 -19.43
C ARG A 516 9.31 -37.03 -19.99
N PRO A 517 9.89 -37.97 -20.78
CA PRO A 517 11.29 -37.90 -21.20
C PRO A 517 11.61 -36.65 -22.05
N LEU A 518 10.67 -36.18 -22.87
CA LEU A 518 10.86 -34.98 -23.70
C LEU A 518 10.99 -33.69 -22.87
N LEU A 519 10.14 -33.50 -21.86
CA LEU A 519 10.23 -32.35 -20.96
C LEU A 519 11.50 -32.39 -20.10
N GLN A 520 11.89 -33.57 -19.62
CA GLN A 520 13.15 -33.75 -18.90
C GLN A 520 14.34 -33.33 -19.76
N GLU A 521 14.36 -33.74 -21.02
CA GLU A 521 15.40 -33.34 -21.97
C GLU A 521 15.43 -31.82 -22.19
N TYR A 522 14.29 -31.18 -22.45
CA TYR A 522 14.25 -29.72 -22.66
C TYR A 522 14.72 -28.93 -21.44
N ARG A 523 14.37 -29.38 -20.23
CA ARG A 523 14.87 -28.78 -18.99
C ARG A 523 16.39 -28.90 -18.86
N LEU A 524 16.93 -30.07 -19.18
CA LEU A 524 18.37 -30.30 -19.14
C LEU A 524 19.10 -29.44 -20.16
N ARG A 525 18.58 -29.32 -21.39
CA ARG A 525 19.12 -28.42 -22.42
C ARG A 525 19.12 -26.95 -21.96
N ALA A 526 18.01 -26.48 -21.37
CA ALA A 526 17.91 -25.13 -20.82
C ALA A 526 18.88 -24.88 -19.65
N ARG A 527 19.17 -25.90 -18.83
CA ARG A 527 20.16 -25.83 -17.75
C ARG A 527 21.58 -25.72 -18.30
N ALA A 528 21.92 -26.49 -19.33
CA ALA A 528 23.23 -26.39 -20.00
C ALA A 528 23.47 -25.00 -20.58
N GLU A 529 22.44 -24.35 -21.13
CA GLU A 529 22.52 -22.98 -21.64
C GLU A 529 22.82 -21.95 -20.53
N ARG A 530 22.27 -22.13 -19.32
CA ARG A 530 22.49 -21.24 -18.18
C ARG A 530 23.81 -21.51 -17.45
N THR A 531 24.26 -22.75 -17.45
CA THR A 531 25.46 -23.20 -16.75
C THR A 531 26.37 -24.01 -17.69
N PRO A 532 27.14 -23.35 -18.58
CA PRO A 532 27.95 -24.02 -19.60
C PRO A 532 28.98 -25.02 -19.03
N SER A 533 29.42 -24.86 -17.79
CA SER A 533 30.35 -25.79 -17.14
C SER A 533 29.74 -27.17 -16.83
N GLU A 534 28.41 -27.30 -16.81
CA GLU A 534 27.71 -28.56 -16.55
C GLU A 534 27.30 -29.31 -17.83
N THR A 535 27.61 -28.77 -19.01
CA THR A 535 27.13 -29.29 -20.30
C THR A 535 27.51 -30.76 -20.54
N VAL A 536 28.74 -31.16 -20.18
CA VAL A 536 29.20 -32.56 -20.34
C VAL A 536 28.40 -33.54 -19.45
N PRO A 537 28.30 -33.37 -18.12
CA PRO A 537 27.43 -34.20 -17.29
C PRO A 537 25.96 -34.21 -17.75
N ILE A 538 25.45 -33.05 -18.21
CA ILE A 538 24.08 -32.93 -18.71
C ILE A 538 23.86 -33.76 -19.98
N MET A 539 24.82 -33.75 -20.92
CA MET A 539 24.77 -34.59 -22.12
C MET A 539 24.58 -36.06 -21.77
N PHE A 540 25.38 -36.61 -20.85
CA PHE A 540 25.26 -38.02 -20.44
C PHE A 540 23.95 -38.33 -19.71
N ARG A 541 23.35 -37.34 -19.04
CA ARG A 541 22.01 -37.48 -18.46
C ARG A 541 20.93 -37.54 -19.56
N ILE A 542 21.03 -36.70 -20.58
CA ILE A 542 20.12 -36.75 -21.74
C ILE A 542 20.26 -38.07 -22.50
N LEU A 543 21.48 -38.57 -22.69
CA LEU A 543 21.72 -39.88 -23.32
C LEU A 543 21.04 -41.03 -22.57
N ARG A 544 21.08 -41.02 -21.23
CA ARG A 544 20.34 -41.99 -20.40
C ARG A 544 18.83 -41.89 -20.58
N ILE A 545 18.28 -40.67 -20.66
CA ILE A 545 16.84 -40.44 -20.91
C ILE A 545 16.44 -40.95 -22.30
N ARG A 546 17.27 -40.70 -23.32
CA ARG A 546 17.05 -41.17 -24.70
C ARG A 546 17.29 -42.67 -24.88
N GLY A 547 17.97 -43.33 -23.94
CA GLY A 547 18.44 -44.71 -24.10
C GLY A 547 19.54 -44.87 -25.17
N CYS A 548 20.27 -43.79 -25.48
CA CYS A 548 21.31 -43.79 -26.52
C CYS A 548 22.70 -43.95 -25.91
N ALA A 549 23.58 -44.71 -26.58
CA ALA A 549 24.96 -44.90 -26.15
C ALA A 549 25.92 -43.78 -26.61
N SER A 550 25.54 -42.95 -27.58
CA SER A 550 26.34 -41.84 -28.11
C SER A 550 25.46 -40.66 -28.52
N PRO A 551 25.99 -39.42 -28.48
CA PRO A 551 25.25 -38.22 -28.88
C PRO A 551 25.17 -38.09 -30.39
N ASP A 552 24.00 -37.66 -30.88
CA ASP A 552 23.76 -37.32 -32.28
C ASP A 552 24.08 -35.84 -32.58
N GLU A 553 24.01 -35.45 -33.85
CA GLU A 553 24.31 -34.09 -34.26
C GLU A 553 23.33 -33.06 -33.68
N GLU A 554 22.06 -33.42 -33.53
CA GLU A 554 21.03 -32.52 -33.00
C GLU A 554 21.33 -32.17 -31.53
N LEU A 555 21.67 -33.16 -30.71
CA LEU A 555 22.01 -32.98 -29.31
C LEU A 555 23.28 -32.14 -29.15
N LEU A 556 24.33 -32.44 -29.92
CA LEU A 556 25.60 -31.69 -29.85
C LEU A 556 25.42 -30.22 -30.27
N ARG A 557 24.71 -29.95 -31.38
CA ARG A 557 24.36 -28.59 -31.80
C ARG A 557 23.43 -27.89 -30.80
N GLY A 558 22.57 -28.65 -30.14
CA GLY A 558 21.64 -28.15 -29.12
C GLY A 558 22.34 -27.68 -27.85
N LEU A 559 23.35 -28.42 -27.39
CA LEU A 559 24.08 -28.17 -26.14
C LEU A 559 25.25 -27.18 -26.30
N TRP A 560 26.01 -27.24 -27.40
CA TRP A 560 27.15 -26.35 -27.67
C TRP A 560 26.78 -25.31 -28.75
N ARG A 561 25.89 -24.38 -28.37
CA ARG A 561 25.48 -23.22 -29.19
C ARG A 561 26.59 -22.15 -29.23
N GLN A 562 26.42 -21.13 -30.08
CA GLN A 562 27.39 -20.03 -30.21
C GLN A 562 27.74 -19.43 -28.82
N PRO A 563 29.03 -19.12 -28.56
CA PRO A 563 30.09 -18.90 -29.55
C PRO A 563 30.93 -20.14 -29.91
N SER A 564 30.83 -21.27 -29.21
CA SER A 564 31.76 -22.40 -29.39
C SER A 564 31.07 -23.69 -29.85
N ARG A 565 31.02 -23.91 -31.17
CA ARG A 565 30.65 -25.21 -31.78
C ARG A 565 31.78 -26.27 -31.69
N ARG A 566 32.55 -26.24 -30.61
CA ARG A 566 33.73 -27.09 -30.39
C ARG A 566 33.91 -27.39 -28.92
N TRP A 567 34.34 -28.61 -28.58
CA TRP A 567 34.71 -29.00 -27.23
C TRP A 567 36.09 -28.50 -26.88
N THR A 568 36.26 -27.88 -25.71
CA THR A 568 37.60 -27.66 -25.14
C THR A 568 38.33 -28.99 -24.94
N HIS A 569 39.66 -28.95 -24.83
CA HIS A 569 40.45 -30.15 -24.51
C HIS A 569 39.93 -30.85 -23.24
N THR A 570 39.59 -30.10 -22.20
CA THR A 570 39.07 -30.64 -20.93
C THR A 570 37.70 -31.32 -21.09
N GLU A 571 36.78 -30.72 -21.85
CA GLU A 571 35.48 -31.34 -22.15
C GLU A 571 35.66 -32.62 -22.96
N ALA A 572 36.51 -32.59 -24.00
CA ALA A 572 36.79 -33.74 -24.84
C ALA A 572 37.42 -34.91 -24.03
N ILE A 573 38.32 -34.61 -23.09
CA ILE A 573 38.90 -35.63 -22.20
C ILE A 573 37.79 -36.32 -21.39
N ARG A 574 36.94 -35.54 -20.72
CA ARG A 574 35.83 -36.08 -19.91
C ARG A 574 34.86 -36.91 -20.74
N ILE A 575 34.50 -36.41 -21.92
CA ILE A 575 33.61 -37.14 -22.85
C ILE A 575 34.25 -38.46 -23.29
N ALA A 576 35.55 -38.46 -23.61
CA ALA A 576 36.26 -39.68 -24.00
C ALA A 576 36.38 -40.70 -22.84
N GLU A 577 36.45 -40.22 -21.59
CA GLU A 577 36.51 -41.07 -20.40
C GLU A 577 35.17 -41.73 -20.08
N GLU A 578 34.07 -40.98 -20.18
CA GLU A 578 32.72 -41.47 -19.87
C GLU A 578 32.08 -42.29 -21.00
N LEU A 579 32.50 -42.10 -22.26
CA LEU A 579 32.05 -42.94 -23.38
C LEU A 579 32.65 -44.36 -23.32
N PRO A 580 31.85 -45.41 -23.60
CA PRO A 580 32.31 -46.79 -23.55
C PRO A 580 33.39 -47.04 -24.62
N PRO A 581 34.56 -47.60 -24.27
CA PRO A 581 35.73 -47.69 -25.16
C PRO A 581 35.55 -48.63 -26.37
N SER A 582 34.52 -49.47 -26.37
CA SER A 582 34.23 -50.47 -27.41
C SER A 582 32.74 -50.41 -27.77
N GLY A 583 32.39 -49.57 -28.75
CA GLY A 583 31.05 -49.44 -29.30
C GLY A 583 31.07 -48.68 -30.63
N PRO A 584 30.08 -48.87 -31.53
CA PRO A 584 29.98 -48.09 -32.76
C PRO A 584 29.75 -46.61 -32.40
N MET A 585 30.70 -45.74 -32.78
CA MET A 585 30.57 -44.30 -32.65
C MET A 585 30.08 -43.69 -33.96
N GLY A 586 29.14 -42.75 -33.88
CA GLY A 586 28.70 -41.98 -35.03
C GLY A 586 29.82 -41.08 -35.56
N GLU A 587 29.88 -40.91 -36.88
CA GLU A 587 30.86 -40.07 -37.59
C GLU A 587 30.97 -38.65 -37.01
N VAL A 588 29.83 -38.09 -36.60
CA VAL A 588 29.70 -36.77 -35.98
C VAL A 588 30.55 -36.65 -34.70
N VAL A 589 30.57 -37.67 -33.83
CA VAL A 589 31.36 -37.64 -32.59
C VAL A 589 32.85 -37.59 -32.92
N GLY A 590 33.27 -38.36 -33.94
CA GLY A 590 34.65 -38.35 -34.45
C GLY A 590 35.06 -36.98 -34.98
N GLU A 591 34.19 -36.28 -35.71
CA GLU A 591 34.45 -34.92 -36.17
C GLU A 591 34.62 -33.91 -35.03
N TRP A 592 33.83 -34.02 -33.96
CA TRP A 592 33.96 -33.13 -32.81
C TRP A 592 35.27 -33.36 -32.06
N PHE A 593 35.72 -34.60 -31.94
CA PHE A 593 37.06 -34.92 -31.43
C PHE A 593 38.18 -34.40 -32.35
N ASP A 594 38.05 -34.53 -33.67
CA ASP A 594 39.02 -33.96 -34.63
C ASP A 594 39.12 -32.43 -34.47
N ARG A 595 37.98 -31.74 -34.35
CA ARG A 595 37.96 -30.29 -34.08
C ARG A 595 38.59 -29.93 -32.75
N ALA A 596 38.41 -30.75 -31.71
CA ALA A 596 39.05 -30.54 -30.41
C ALA A 596 40.57 -30.72 -30.48
N LEU A 597 41.05 -31.77 -31.17
CA LEU A 597 42.46 -32.05 -31.38
C LEU A 597 43.18 -30.95 -32.19
N ARG A 598 42.48 -30.33 -33.14
CA ARG A 598 43.03 -29.26 -34.00
C ARG A 598 42.99 -27.87 -33.39
N GLN A 599 42.58 -27.72 -32.13
CA GLN A 599 42.50 -26.40 -31.50
C GLN A 599 43.88 -25.74 -31.39
N PRO A 600 43.96 -24.40 -31.53
CA PRO A 600 45.21 -23.69 -31.30
C PRO A 600 45.65 -23.90 -29.85
N VAL A 601 46.93 -24.18 -29.68
CA VAL A 601 47.57 -24.37 -28.37
C VAL A 601 48.35 -23.10 -28.06
N GLU A 602 47.77 -22.26 -27.19
CA GLU A 602 48.25 -20.90 -26.94
C GLU A 602 49.29 -20.83 -25.82
N ASP A 603 49.24 -21.77 -24.88
CA ASP A 603 50.10 -21.89 -23.69
C ASP A 603 50.47 -23.36 -23.37
N GLU A 604 51.23 -23.55 -22.29
CA GLU A 604 51.72 -24.86 -21.86
C GLU A 604 50.62 -25.72 -21.20
N ASP A 605 49.62 -25.12 -20.55
CA ASP A 605 48.51 -25.85 -19.92
C ASP A 605 47.56 -26.44 -20.97
N ALA A 606 47.30 -25.68 -22.05
CA ALA A 606 46.57 -26.16 -23.22
C ALA A 606 47.33 -27.27 -23.95
N LEU A 607 48.66 -27.21 -23.98
CA LEU A 607 49.51 -28.27 -24.54
C LEU A 607 49.39 -29.55 -23.70
N GLU A 608 49.48 -29.44 -22.38
CA GLU A 608 49.32 -30.58 -21.48
C GLU A 608 47.92 -31.22 -21.62
N SER A 609 46.87 -30.40 -21.70
CA SER A 609 45.50 -30.87 -21.93
C SER A 609 45.35 -31.56 -23.29
N CYS A 610 45.96 -31.03 -24.35
CA CYS A 610 45.96 -31.67 -25.66
C CYS A 610 46.70 -33.01 -25.65
N LEU A 611 47.86 -33.09 -24.99
CA LEU A 611 48.62 -34.34 -24.85
C LEU A 611 47.84 -35.39 -24.05
N HIS A 612 47.18 -34.97 -22.97
CA HIS A 612 46.32 -35.85 -22.19
C HIS A 612 45.18 -36.42 -23.05
N LEU A 613 44.53 -35.58 -23.86
CA LEU A 613 43.52 -36.01 -24.81
C LEU A 613 44.08 -37.03 -25.83
N CYS A 614 45.24 -36.74 -26.44
CA CYS A 614 45.91 -37.66 -27.36
C CYS A 614 46.18 -39.03 -26.71
N ARG A 615 46.67 -39.06 -25.45
CA ARG A 615 46.93 -40.31 -24.73
C ARG A 615 45.67 -41.15 -24.51
N ARG A 616 44.48 -40.53 -24.38
CA ARG A 616 43.21 -41.27 -24.27
C ARG A 616 42.86 -42.03 -25.55
N PHE A 617 43.35 -41.60 -26.70
CA PHE A 617 43.14 -42.26 -27.99
C PHE A 617 44.15 -43.36 -28.31
N ILE A 618 45.14 -43.64 -27.45
CA ILE A 618 46.07 -44.78 -27.61
C ILE A 618 45.32 -46.12 -27.56
N HIS A 619 44.20 -46.18 -26.82
CA HIS A 619 43.39 -47.40 -26.73
C HIS A 619 42.77 -47.76 -28.09
N PRO A 620 42.96 -48.98 -28.64
CA PRO A 620 42.54 -49.35 -29.99
C PRO A 620 41.05 -49.08 -30.30
N GLY A 621 40.19 -49.31 -29.30
CA GLY A 621 38.75 -49.06 -29.43
C GLY A 621 38.38 -47.57 -29.54
N ARG A 622 39.15 -46.67 -28.92
CA ARG A 622 38.94 -45.21 -28.99
C ARG A 622 39.63 -44.61 -30.21
N PHE A 623 40.77 -45.16 -30.60
CA PHE A 623 41.47 -44.77 -31.83
C PHE A 623 40.56 -44.91 -33.05
N ALA A 624 39.73 -45.96 -33.09
CA ALA A 624 38.75 -46.19 -34.14
C ALA A 624 37.65 -45.12 -34.25
N TRP A 625 37.49 -44.23 -33.25
CA TRP A 625 36.53 -43.12 -33.32
C TRP A 625 37.04 -41.95 -34.17
N LEU A 626 38.36 -41.87 -34.37
CA LEU A 626 38.99 -40.75 -35.04
C LEU A 626 38.96 -40.91 -36.57
N PRO A 627 38.69 -39.84 -37.33
CA PRO A 627 38.95 -39.83 -38.76
C PRO A 627 40.42 -40.14 -39.07
N GLN A 628 40.70 -40.69 -40.25
CA GLN A 628 42.04 -41.14 -40.65
C GLN A 628 43.13 -40.06 -40.44
N GLY A 629 42.84 -38.80 -40.81
CA GLY A 629 43.78 -37.68 -40.64
C GLY A 629 43.98 -37.22 -39.19
N ALA A 630 43.04 -37.50 -38.28
CA ALA A 630 43.17 -37.19 -36.85
C ALA A 630 43.99 -38.26 -36.11
N GLY A 631 43.88 -39.52 -36.54
CA GLY A 631 44.68 -40.62 -35.97
C GLY A 631 46.18 -40.44 -36.22
N GLU A 632 46.58 -39.93 -37.39
CA GLU A 632 47.97 -39.59 -37.70
C GLU A 632 48.49 -38.46 -36.80
N TYR A 633 47.68 -37.41 -36.61
CA TYR A 633 47.98 -36.30 -35.71
C TYR A 633 48.27 -36.75 -34.27
N VAL A 634 47.42 -37.61 -33.71
CA VAL A 634 47.60 -38.13 -32.35
C VAL A 634 48.91 -38.91 -32.24
N ARG A 635 49.19 -39.80 -33.21
CA ARG A 635 50.39 -40.63 -33.20
C ARG A 635 51.66 -39.78 -33.25
N THR A 636 51.76 -38.87 -34.22
CA THR A 636 52.93 -37.99 -34.35
C THR A 636 53.11 -37.08 -33.15
N THR A 637 52.01 -36.56 -32.58
CA THR A 637 52.11 -35.69 -31.39
C THR A 637 52.67 -36.45 -30.18
N LEU A 638 52.23 -37.69 -29.97
CA LEU A 638 52.71 -38.53 -28.87
C LEU A 638 54.14 -39.01 -29.10
N GLU A 639 54.48 -39.45 -30.32
CA GLU A 639 55.86 -39.83 -30.67
C GLU A 639 56.84 -38.68 -30.40
N LEU A 640 56.46 -37.44 -30.72
CA LEU A 640 57.28 -36.26 -30.43
C LEU A 640 57.37 -35.93 -28.93
N ASP A 641 56.30 -36.11 -28.17
CA ASP A 641 56.31 -35.91 -26.70
C ASP A 641 57.15 -36.99 -26.00
N ASP A 642 57.08 -38.24 -26.46
CA ASP A 642 57.90 -39.35 -25.98
C ASP A 642 59.38 -39.09 -26.26
N VAL A 643 59.72 -38.65 -27.49
CA VAL A 643 61.10 -38.27 -27.84
C VAL A 643 61.61 -37.11 -26.96
N LEU A 644 60.77 -36.13 -26.60
CA LEU A 644 61.17 -35.05 -25.67
C LEU A 644 61.51 -35.57 -24.26
N GLN A 645 60.90 -36.67 -23.83
CA GLN A 645 61.11 -37.26 -22.51
C GLN A 645 62.28 -38.25 -22.48
N ASP A 646 62.46 -39.02 -23.56
CA ASP A 646 63.39 -40.15 -23.61
C ASP A 646 64.75 -39.82 -24.25
N ALA A 647 64.86 -38.72 -25.00
CA ALA A 647 66.11 -38.33 -25.64
C ALA A 647 67.23 -38.12 -24.62
N ARG A 648 68.43 -38.62 -24.95
CA ARG A 648 69.61 -38.50 -24.09
C ARG A 648 70.58 -37.43 -24.59
N GLU A 649 70.36 -36.97 -25.83
CA GLU A 649 71.26 -36.07 -26.53
C GLU A 649 70.48 -34.96 -27.26
N ALA A 650 70.99 -33.73 -27.24
CA ALA A 650 70.31 -32.59 -27.86
C ALA A 650 70.15 -32.70 -29.39
N ALA A 651 71.05 -33.42 -30.07
CA ALA A 651 70.97 -33.61 -31.52
C ALA A 651 69.86 -34.61 -31.93
N GLU A 652 69.50 -35.56 -31.05
CA GLU A 652 68.36 -36.47 -31.25
C GLU A 652 67.05 -35.66 -31.28
N LEU A 653 66.90 -34.72 -30.35
CA LEU A 653 65.76 -33.80 -30.32
C LEU A 653 65.72 -32.90 -31.56
N ALA A 654 66.86 -32.33 -31.96
CA ALA A 654 66.91 -31.50 -33.18
C ALA A 654 66.49 -32.29 -34.43
N GLY A 655 66.93 -33.56 -34.55
CA GLY A 655 66.58 -34.43 -35.66
C GLY A 655 65.12 -34.86 -35.67
N ALA A 656 64.56 -35.26 -34.52
CA ALA A 656 63.17 -35.69 -34.42
C ALA A 656 62.18 -34.54 -34.71
N PHE A 657 62.55 -33.31 -34.38
CA PHE A 657 61.75 -32.12 -34.65
C PHE A 657 62.07 -31.44 -35.98
N ALA A 658 62.96 -32.00 -36.81
CA ALA A 658 63.25 -31.52 -38.17
C ALA A 658 62.11 -31.76 -39.19
N ILE A 659 60.95 -32.24 -38.72
CA ILE A 659 59.74 -32.39 -39.52
C ILE A 659 59.35 -31.03 -40.13
N HIS A 660 59.35 -30.95 -41.47
CA HIS A 660 58.90 -29.78 -42.21
C HIS A 660 57.46 -29.42 -41.85
N GLU A 661 57.16 -28.12 -41.77
CA GLU A 661 55.86 -27.54 -41.38
C GLU A 661 54.76 -27.76 -42.44
N THR A 662 54.59 -28.98 -42.93
CA THR A 662 53.64 -29.30 -44.01
C THR A 662 52.23 -29.61 -43.50
N GLY A 663 51.97 -29.51 -42.19
CA GLY A 663 50.65 -29.76 -41.59
C GLY A 663 50.14 -28.64 -40.67
N PRO A 664 48.82 -28.37 -40.62
CA PRO A 664 48.20 -27.37 -39.73
C PRO A 664 48.16 -27.80 -38.25
N TRP A 665 49.02 -28.74 -37.85
CA TRP A 665 48.95 -29.45 -36.58
C TRP A 665 49.42 -28.55 -35.41
N ALA A 666 48.50 -28.20 -34.53
CA ALA A 666 48.75 -27.22 -33.47
C ALA A 666 49.65 -27.77 -32.35
N ALA A 667 49.43 -29.01 -31.89
CA ALA A 667 50.21 -29.58 -30.78
C ALA A 667 51.69 -29.84 -31.11
N PRO A 668 52.08 -30.42 -32.27
CA PRO A 668 53.50 -30.53 -32.63
C PRO A 668 54.22 -29.18 -32.71
N ARG A 669 53.56 -28.14 -33.23
CA ARG A 669 54.10 -26.77 -33.23
C ARG A 669 54.24 -26.21 -31.82
N ALA A 670 53.29 -26.51 -30.94
CA ALA A 670 53.36 -26.11 -29.53
C ALA A 670 54.44 -26.88 -28.76
N LEU A 671 54.67 -28.17 -29.02
CA LEU A 671 55.81 -28.93 -28.48
C LEU A 671 57.14 -28.27 -28.86
N LYS A 672 57.31 -27.90 -30.14
CA LYS A 672 58.47 -27.13 -30.62
C LYS A 672 58.60 -25.79 -29.90
N ARG A 673 57.50 -25.04 -29.81
CA ARG A 673 57.48 -23.70 -29.21
C ARG A 673 57.77 -23.74 -27.70
N PHE A 674 57.16 -24.64 -26.94
CA PHE A 674 57.20 -24.58 -25.48
C PHE A 674 58.26 -25.49 -24.86
N ARG A 675 58.49 -26.69 -25.41
CA ARG A 675 59.29 -27.74 -24.75
C ARG A 675 60.61 -28.08 -25.44
N LEU A 676 60.72 -27.96 -26.76
CA LEU A 676 61.93 -28.36 -27.50
C LEU A 676 63.21 -27.64 -27.06
N VAL A 677 63.26 -26.31 -27.15
CA VAL A 677 64.50 -25.57 -26.85
C VAL A 677 64.94 -25.72 -25.38
N PRO A 678 64.04 -25.63 -24.38
CA PRO A 678 64.41 -25.92 -22.99
C PRO A 678 64.93 -27.35 -22.78
N ALA A 679 64.34 -28.35 -23.43
CA ALA A 679 64.78 -29.75 -23.36
C ALA A 679 66.16 -29.94 -23.99
N MET A 680 66.37 -29.39 -25.19
CA MET A 680 67.68 -29.43 -25.87
C MET A 680 68.79 -28.88 -24.98
N LEU A 681 68.57 -27.74 -24.33
CA LEU A 681 69.58 -27.10 -23.48
C LEU A 681 69.80 -27.80 -22.11
N ARG A 682 69.03 -28.83 -21.77
CA ARG A 682 69.25 -29.65 -20.56
C ARG A 682 70.08 -30.91 -20.84
N LEU A 683 70.19 -31.31 -22.11
CA LEU A 683 70.88 -32.52 -22.54
C LEU A 683 72.26 -32.20 -23.09
N PRO A 684 73.26 -33.08 -22.94
CA PRO A 684 74.55 -32.91 -23.60
C PRO A 684 74.38 -32.90 -25.13
N ALA A 685 75.25 -32.18 -25.82
CA ALA A 685 75.28 -32.09 -27.27
C ALA A 685 76.52 -32.78 -27.86
N ASP A 686 76.35 -33.72 -28.80
CA ASP A 686 77.43 -34.07 -29.70
C ASP A 686 77.70 -32.87 -30.63
N ILE A 687 78.94 -32.40 -30.59
CA ILE A 687 79.36 -31.16 -31.25
C ILE A 687 79.17 -31.26 -32.76
N GLY A 688 79.48 -32.40 -33.37
CA GLY A 688 79.36 -32.61 -34.82
C GLY A 688 77.91 -32.73 -35.24
N ARG A 689 77.13 -33.58 -34.55
CA ARG A 689 75.72 -33.81 -34.87
C ARG A 689 74.88 -32.57 -34.66
N LEU A 690 75.03 -31.88 -33.52
CA LEU A 690 74.25 -30.69 -33.25
C LEU A 690 74.63 -29.54 -34.20
N ARG A 691 75.90 -29.38 -34.56
CA ARG A 691 76.34 -28.42 -35.58
C ARG A 691 75.62 -28.64 -36.91
N ASP A 692 75.48 -29.90 -37.33
CA ASP A 692 74.88 -30.24 -38.62
C ASP A 692 73.33 -30.17 -38.57
N ARG A 693 72.72 -30.40 -37.40
CA ARG A 693 71.26 -30.36 -37.19
C ARG A 693 70.70 -28.97 -36.84
N LEU A 694 71.48 -28.09 -36.24
CA LEU A 694 71.03 -26.74 -35.86
C LEU A 694 70.42 -25.95 -37.04
N PRO A 695 71.00 -25.98 -38.26
CA PRO A 695 70.41 -25.33 -39.43
C PRO A 695 69.05 -25.91 -39.88
N GLU A 696 68.72 -27.15 -39.49
CA GLU A 696 67.45 -27.80 -39.83
C GLU A 696 66.27 -27.29 -39.01
N LEU A 697 66.54 -26.63 -37.87
CA LEU A 697 65.51 -25.97 -37.07
C LEU A 697 64.95 -24.73 -37.79
N ASN A 698 63.69 -24.37 -37.53
CA ASN A 698 63.14 -23.15 -38.12
C ASN A 698 63.80 -21.88 -37.52
N ASP A 699 63.64 -20.74 -38.20
CA ASP A 699 64.33 -19.50 -37.80
C ASP A 699 64.01 -19.05 -36.37
N ARG A 700 62.75 -19.23 -35.94
CA ARG A 700 62.29 -18.84 -34.60
C ARG A 700 62.88 -19.72 -33.50
N GLU A 701 62.93 -21.03 -33.71
CA GLU A 701 63.52 -22.00 -32.78
C GLU A 701 65.02 -21.79 -32.67
N ARG A 702 65.70 -21.57 -33.81
CA ARG A 702 67.13 -21.21 -33.83
C ARG A 702 67.42 -19.94 -33.05
N GLU A 703 66.68 -18.87 -33.32
CA GLU A 703 66.86 -17.59 -32.62
C GLU A 703 66.59 -17.73 -31.13
N ARG A 704 65.55 -18.47 -30.73
CA ARG A 704 65.26 -18.75 -29.31
C ARG A 704 66.35 -19.60 -28.66
N TYR A 705 66.85 -20.64 -29.33
CA TYR A 705 67.95 -21.48 -28.85
C TYR A 705 69.21 -20.65 -28.64
N LEU A 706 69.63 -19.85 -29.63
CA LEU A 706 70.80 -18.99 -29.55
C LEU A 706 70.64 -17.92 -28.46
N SER A 707 69.47 -17.30 -28.35
CA SER A 707 69.18 -16.29 -27.32
C SER A 707 69.24 -16.86 -25.90
N ILE A 708 68.68 -18.05 -25.66
CA ILE A 708 68.73 -18.69 -24.33
C ILE A 708 70.16 -19.15 -24.02
N LEU A 709 70.86 -19.74 -25.00
CA LEU A 709 72.26 -20.14 -24.85
C LEU A 709 73.15 -18.93 -24.54
N HIS A 710 73.01 -17.84 -25.29
CA HIS A 710 73.74 -16.59 -25.04
C HIS A 710 73.50 -16.05 -23.63
N ARG A 711 72.25 -16.05 -23.15
CA ARG A 711 71.93 -15.65 -21.77
C ARG A 711 72.56 -16.57 -20.73
N ARG A 712 72.53 -17.89 -20.94
CA ARG A 712 73.21 -18.85 -20.03
C ARG A 712 74.71 -18.60 -19.96
N VAL A 713 75.35 -18.44 -21.11
CA VAL A 713 76.79 -18.15 -21.24
C VAL A 713 77.17 -16.80 -20.62
N THR A 714 76.25 -15.83 -20.62
CA THR A 714 76.50 -14.49 -20.06
C THR A 714 76.34 -14.45 -18.55
N ARG A 715 75.42 -15.25 -17.98
CA ARG A 715 75.06 -15.24 -16.56
C ARG A 715 75.80 -16.27 -15.71
N ALA A 716 76.34 -17.33 -16.31
CA ALA A 716 76.98 -18.40 -15.55
C ALA A 716 78.37 -17.98 -15.06
N GLU A 717 78.60 -18.06 -13.74
CA GLU A 717 79.94 -17.88 -13.13
C GLU A 717 80.87 -19.08 -13.39
N ARG A 718 80.30 -20.26 -13.66
CA ARG A 718 81.01 -21.49 -14.02
C ARG A 718 80.23 -22.28 -15.09
N ILE A 719 80.92 -22.82 -16.08
CA ILE A 719 80.31 -23.51 -17.22
C ILE A 719 80.26 -25.03 -16.98
N ASP A 720 79.03 -25.57 -16.89
CA ASP A 720 78.79 -27.01 -16.83
C ASP A 720 79.08 -27.70 -18.18
N GLU A 721 79.20 -29.04 -18.17
CA GLU A 721 79.54 -29.81 -19.37
C GLU A 721 78.49 -29.70 -20.47
N VAL A 722 77.21 -29.60 -20.09
CA VAL A 722 76.10 -29.43 -21.03
C VAL A 722 76.25 -28.12 -21.79
N THR A 723 76.37 -27.00 -21.08
CA THR A 723 76.55 -25.67 -21.66
C THR A 723 77.83 -25.59 -22.49
N LEU A 724 78.92 -26.20 -22.01
CA LEU A 724 80.18 -26.28 -22.76
C LEU A 724 79.99 -26.97 -24.11
N SER A 725 79.28 -28.10 -24.14
CA SER A 725 79.01 -28.86 -25.37
C SER A 725 78.16 -28.09 -26.38
N HIS A 726 77.14 -27.36 -25.92
CA HIS A 726 76.33 -26.47 -26.78
C HIS A 726 77.13 -25.28 -27.31
N VAL A 727 77.97 -24.66 -26.48
CA VAL A 727 78.85 -23.57 -26.92
C VAL A 727 79.85 -24.09 -27.95
N ALA A 728 80.44 -25.27 -27.74
CA ALA A 728 81.35 -25.89 -28.69
C ALA A 728 80.66 -26.18 -30.05
N ALA A 729 79.43 -26.68 -30.03
CA ALA A 729 78.62 -26.88 -31.23
C ALA A 729 78.34 -25.57 -31.99
N VAL A 730 78.04 -24.47 -31.28
CA VAL A 730 77.78 -23.16 -31.91
C VAL A 730 79.07 -22.48 -32.42
N VAL A 731 80.17 -22.62 -31.68
CA VAL A 731 81.49 -22.11 -32.09
C VAL A 731 81.97 -22.79 -33.37
N THR A 732 81.66 -24.09 -33.56
CA THR A 732 82.02 -24.87 -34.75
C THR A 732 81.11 -24.66 -35.97
N LEU A 733 80.03 -23.88 -35.86
CA LEU A 733 79.17 -23.55 -37.01
C LEU A 733 79.96 -22.82 -38.11
N ARG A 734 79.79 -23.23 -39.38
CA ARG A 734 80.46 -22.58 -40.50
C ARG A 734 79.79 -21.24 -40.82
N ARG A 735 80.58 -20.22 -41.21
CA ARG A 735 80.00 -18.96 -41.75
C ARG A 735 79.24 -19.30 -43.04
N GLY A 736 78.03 -18.75 -43.21
CA GLY A 736 77.16 -19.03 -44.36
C GLY A 736 76.27 -20.27 -44.24
N SER A 737 76.08 -20.83 -43.04
CA SER A 737 75.20 -22.00 -42.79
C SER A 737 73.69 -21.68 -42.81
N GLY A 738 73.25 -20.73 -43.64
CA GLY A 738 71.84 -20.32 -43.75
C GLY A 738 71.28 -19.60 -42.52
N LEU A 739 72.12 -18.90 -41.76
CA LEU A 739 71.70 -18.10 -40.60
C LEU A 739 71.18 -16.72 -41.03
N SER A 740 70.17 -16.19 -40.36
CA SER A 740 69.73 -14.80 -40.52
C SER A 740 70.74 -13.85 -39.87
N GLN A 741 70.69 -12.56 -40.23
CA GLN A 741 71.60 -11.54 -39.66
C GLN A 741 71.57 -11.50 -38.12
N SER A 742 70.37 -11.54 -37.51
CA SER A 742 70.19 -11.60 -36.04
C SER A 742 70.84 -12.85 -35.41
N GLN A 743 70.73 -13.99 -36.11
CA GLN A 743 71.32 -15.26 -35.67
C GLN A 743 72.85 -15.22 -35.78
N GLU A 744 73.41 -14.64 -36.86
CA GLU A 744 74.86 -14.47 -37.01
C GLU A 744 75.44 -13.56 -35.93
N GLU A 745 74.75 -12.47 -35.59
CA GLU A 745 75.12 -11.58 -34.48
C GLU A 745 75.10 -12.33 -33.13
N SER A 746 74.07 -13.14 -32.88
CA SER A 746 73.97 -13.97 -31.67
C SER A 746 75.10 -15.01 -31.60
N VAL A 747 75.43 -15.67 -32.71
CA VAL A 747 76.55 -16.61 -32.80
C VAL A 747 77.89 -15.90 -32.57
N ALA A 748 78.08 -14.71 -33.15
CA ALA A 748 79.28 -13.90 -32.94
C ALA A 748 79.42 -13.48 -31.46
N ALA A 749 78.33 -13.08 -30.82
CA ALA A 749 78.29 -12.74 -29.41
C ALA A 749 78.60 -13.96 -28.51
N ILE A 750 78.06 -15.13 -28.82
CA ILE A 750 78.38 -16.39 -28.12
C ILE A 750 79.86 -16.78 -28.32
N ARG A 751 80.45 -16.52 -29.49
CA ARG A 751 81.88 -16.78 -29.75
C ARG A 751 82.82 -15.84 -29.01
N ALA A 752 82.46 -14.57 -28.92
CA ALA A 752 83.29 -13.57 -28.26
C ALA A 752 83.28 -13.70 -26.73
N ARG A 753 82.16 -14.18 -26.15
CA ARG A 753 81.96 -14.19 -24.71
C ARG A 753 82.97 -15.07 -23.93
N PRO A 754 83.27 -16.32 -24.33
CA PRO A 754 84.28 -17.13 -23.67
C PRO A 754 85.65 -16.43 -23.57
N VAL A 755 86.11 -15.84 -24.68
CA VAL A 755 87.47 -15.25 -24.78
C VAL A 755 87.68 -14.08 -23.81
N GLY A 756 86.63 -13.32 -23.51
CA GLY A 756 86.75 -12.14 -22.65
C GLY A 756 86.38 -12.36 -21.18
N HIS A 757 85.64 -13.42 -20.83
CA HIS A 757 84.97 -13.50 -19.52
C HIS A 757 85.00 -14.90 -18.86
N TRP A 758 85.44 -15.95 -19.55
CA TRP A 758 85.52 -17.28 -18.94
C TRP A 758 86.87 -17.49 -18.24
N PRO A 759 86.91 -18.26 -17.13
CA PRO A 759 88.16 -18.71 -16.54
C PRO A 759 89.01 -19.50 -17.55
N VAL A 760 90.34 -19.40 -17.43
CA VAL A 760 91.30 -20.07 -18.34
C VAL A 760 91.03 -21.58 -18.43
N ALA A 761 90.66 -22.23 -17.32
CA ALA A 761 90.33 -23.65 -17.28
C ALA A 761 89.14 -24.03 -18.19
N ASP A 762 88.10 -23.18 -18.28
CA ASP A 762 86.94 -23.42 -19.14
C ASP A 762 87.24 -23.10 -20.62
N LEU A 763 88.14 -22.15 -20.88
CA LEU A 763 88.68 -21.88 -22.22
C LEU A 763 89.49 -23.07 -22.76
N GLU A 764 90.34 -23.68 -21.93
CA GLU A 764 91.09 -24.88 -22.31
C GLU A 764 90.16 -26.09 -22.55
N ARG A 765 89.09 -26.21 -21.75
CA ARG A 765 88.04 -27.22 -21.97
C ARG A 765 87.32 -27.00 -23.31
N LEU A 766 86.95 -25.75 -23.62
CA LEU A 766 86.31 -25.40 -24.90
C LEU A 766 87.25 -25.64 -26.08
N GLN A 767 88.53 -25.26 -25.96
CA GLN A 767 89.54 -25.47 -26.99
C GLN A 767 89.76 -26.97 -27.28
N ARG A 768 89.76 -27.81 -26.25
CA ARG A 768 89.83 -29.28 -26.39
C ARG A 768 88.58 -29.85 -27.05
N ALA A 769 87.40 -29.33 -26.74
CA ALA A 769 86.14 -29.80 -27.31
C ALA A 769 85.96 -29.41 -28.79
N VAL A 770 86.51 -28.26 -29.20
CA VAL A 770 86.35 -27.70 -30.57
C VAL A 770 87.44 -28.15 -31.54
N ARG A 771 88.60 -28.61 -31.04
CA ARG A 771 89.67 -29.19 -31.87
C ARG A 771 89.38 -30.67 -32.12
N PRO A 772 89.40 -31.13 -33.38
CA PRO A 772 89.15 -32.53 -33.72
C PRO A 772 90.18 -33.49 -33.10
#